data_AF-W6YEZ7-F1
#
_entry.id   AF-W6YEZ7-F1
#
_cell.length_a   1.000
_cell.length_b   1.000
_cell.length_c   1.000
_cell.angle_alpha   90.00
_cell.angle_beta   90.00
_cell.angle_gamma   90.00
#
_symmetry.space_group_name_H-M   'P 1'
#
loop_
_entity.id
_entity.type
_entity.pdbx_description
1 polymer ?
#
loop_
_entity_poly.entity_id
_entity_poly.type
_entity_poly.pdbx_seq_one_letter_code
_entity_poly.pdbx_strand_id
1 'polypeptide(L)'
;MAMLLAPYNNSMRLGQGFNSFTQQICMTDAVTQGTHDVPSPYSEDQQPKGISQIVSYSSRFVDKLSDVTDLMNVSASLSIKTGTIGGAVSGTYIDSDKFKASDLNFFIQVKVTNQTHMARDYTQFQKLKSFPLTRFTEIYGDSFISGWEEGGELNALISVKVNDKSKITTIKGALEAELGTPALSGAIKGEGNLDKSATDTSTETTINVNWSGGGQIKDPNVIWDINSLTLAAANFPDLVAMTPQRTYAILTKYTSLKSFHDTMGFFSPLDYENAGIYTGALLDAYMDYKSIWKHIQILNWKFESGTTELFKSEPTQELLTYAKECTKERESVPKPANQDTTLTHTIDEHLEGSEHSSDLQSKKHTFKPNVLLCEPYSPSIVGLSKARRDCRLEMTKIVHEVDAVTADPSIALQPDRVGIYLAPSIFRQLLPVNKSPQRSTGKVTPTLPSIYPEFDELRASISKHASRYKQFRLSGYLGDDLPKPGSVFFNSLDILEDTWMPKSITIYSDDYHLFGIKTIYNDGREILNGDDKGLQPTTVDLVAHEKIDGVKIESHSSLGMNSIAYIDSVTISSTVPGQPGPTINERTITPSKQSGSYVHSRDEKSPAEGWNLRGFYGSYSPGAGIQQLGLVWGKSA
;
A
#
# COMPACT_ATOMS: atom_id res chain seq x y z
N MET A 1 3.73 -35.00 5.75
CA MET A 1 2.82 -33.88 5.43
C MET A 1 3.47 -32.60 5.92
N ALA A 2 3.38 -31.51 5.15
CA ALA A 2 3.87 -30.21 5.60
C ALA A 2 3.07 -29.77 6.83
N MET A 3 3.72 -29.04 7.74
CA MET A 3 3.06 -28.50 8.93
C MET A 3 2.07 -27.40 8.50
N LEU A 4 0.82 -27.45 8.97
CA LEU A 4 -0.16 -26.40 8.71
C LEU A 4 0.06 -25.25 9.70
N LEU A 5 0.33 -24.07 9.17
CA LEU A 5 0.70 -22.89 9.96
C LEU A 5 -0.29 -21.76 9.73
N ALA A 6 -0.52 -20.96 10.77
CA ALA A 6 -1.22 -19.69 10.67
C ALA A 6 -0.44 -18.60 11.42
N PRO A 7 -0.37 -17.36 10.90
CA PRO A 7 0.33 -16.26 11.56
C PRO A 7 -0.15 -16.07 12.99
N TYR A 8 0.80 -16.02 13.93
CA TYR A 8 0.49 -15.94 15.35
C TYR A 8 -0.21 -14.61 15.70
N ASN A 9 -1.11 -14.67 16.68
CA ASN A 9 -1.57 -13.48 17.37
C ASN A 9 -1.85 -13.69 18.86
N ASN A 10 -1.84 -12.60 19.62
CA ASN A 10 -1.98 -12.62 21.07
C ASN A 10 -3.34 -13.12 21.58
N SER A 11 -4.34 -13.29 20.71
CA SER A 11 -5.65 -13.84 21.08
C SER A 11 -5.71 -15.37 20.95
N MET A 12 -4.74 -15.98 20.25
CA MET A 12 -4.68 -17.43 20.04
C MET A 12 -4.27 -18.17 21.32
N ARG A 13 -4.88 -19.33 21.59
CA ARG A 13 -4.59 -20.19 22.73
C ARG A 13 -4.42 -21.65 22.28
N LEU A 14 -3.64 -22.44 23.03
CA LEU A 14 -3.55 -23.88 22.80
C LEU A 14 -4.94 -24.53 23.00
N GLY A 15 -5.25 -25.54 22.18
CA GLY A 15 -6.54 -26.24 22.22
C GLY A 15 -7.70 -25.47 21.61
N GLN A 16 -7.51 -24.21 21.22
CA GLN A 16 -8.55 -23.40 20.61
C GLN A 16 -8.83 -23.86 19.18
N GLY A 17 -10.10 -23.89 18.80
CA GLY A 17 -10.53 -24.16 17.44
C GLY A 17 -10.11 -23.05 16.48
N PHE A 18 -9.84 -23.42 15.24
CA PHE A 18 -9.32 -22.52 14.23
C PHE A 18 -9.77 -22.93 12.84
N ASN A 19 -10.28 -21.96 12.09
CA ASN A 19 -10.58 -22.15 10.68
C ASN A 19 -9.35 -21.76 9.85
N SER A 20 -8.64 -22.75 9.32
CA SER A 20 -7.42 -22.57 8.52
C SER A 20 -7.67 -21.80 7.23
N PHE A 21 -8.88 -21.90 6.66
CA PHE A 21 -9.25 -21.22 5.43
C PHE A 21 -9.62 -19.76 5.66
N THR A 22 -10.42 -19.40 6.66
CA THR A 22 -10.76 -17.99 6.93
C THR A 22 -9.78 -17.31 7.89
N GLN A 23 -8.88 -18.08 8.50
CA GLN A 23 -7.97 -17.67 9.59
C GLN A 23 -8.69 -17.06 10.79
N GLN A 24 -9.92 -17.54 11.04
CA GLN A 24 -10.71 -17.11 12.18
C GLN A 24 -10.42 -17.99 13.40
N ILE A 25 -10.25 -17.34 14.53
CA ILE A 25 -10.23 -17.98 15.84
C ILE A 25 -11.66 -18.42 16.16
N CYS A 26 -11.82 -19.69 16.52
CA CYS A 26 -13.11 -20.32 16.81
C CYS A 26 -13.21 -20.66 18.31
N MET A 27 -14.00 -21.68 18.65
CA MET A 27 -14.28 -22.10 20.02
C MET A 27 -13.01 -22.26 20.88
N THR A 28 -12.99 -21.56 22.02
CA THR A 28 -12.00 -21.76 23.08
C THR A 28 -12.14 -23.17 23.67
N ASP A 29 -11.02 -23.79 24.00
CA ASP A 29 -10.97 -25.13 24.60
C ASP A 29 -11.68 -26.22 23.77
N ALA A 30 -11.66 -26.07 22.43
CA ALA A 30 -12.15 -27.10 21.51
C ALA A 30 -11.46 -28.46 21.74
N VAL A 31 -10.20 -28.41 22.15
CA VAL A 31 -9.41 -29.56 22.60
C VAL A 31 -8.79 -29.20 23.94
N THR A 32 -8.84 -30.11 24.90
CA THR A 32 -8.21 -29.94 26.22
C THR A 32 -7.17 -31.02 26.46
N GLN A 33 -6.39 -30.82 27.53
CA GLN A 33 -5.42 -31.80 28.01
C GLN A 33 -6.11 -33.13 28.35
N GLY A 34 -5.43 -34.23 28.02
CA GLY A 34 -5.82 -35.59 28.39
C GLY A 34 -5.60 -35.89 29.87
N THR A 35 -6.37 -36.84 30.39
CA THR A 35 -6.29 -37.31 31.78
C THR A 35 -5.09 -38.21 32.07
N HIS A 36 -4.25 -38.49 31.08
CA HIS A 36 -3.01 -39.22 31.26
C HIS A 36 -1.86 -38.23 31.41
N ASP A 37 -1.15 -38.30 32.53
CA ASP A 37 0.17 -37.71 32.72
C ASP A 37 1.12 -38.30 31.67
N VAL A 38 1.07 -37.77 30.45
CA VAL A 38 2.22 -37.85 29.55
C VAL A 38 3.24 -36.95 30.23
N PRO A 39 4.36 -37.48 30.73
CA PRO A 39 5.40 -36.63 31.30
C PRO A 39 5.73 -35.60 30.22
N SER A 40 5.54 -34.32 30.55
CA SER A 40 6.17 -33.27 29.76
C SER A 40 7.65 -33.65 29.71
N PRO A 41 8.26 -33.88 28.53
CA PRO A 41 9.67 -34.24 28.47
C PRO A 41 10.61 -33.09 28.90
N TYR A 42 10.05 -31.99 29.43
CA TYR A 42 10.77 -30.79 29.79
C TYR A 42 10.84 -30.64 31.31
N SER A 43 12.01 -30.96 31.86
CA SER A 43 12.53 -30.35 33.08
C SER A 43 12.96 -28.92 32.77
N GLU A 44 12.51 -27.94 33.56
CA GLU A 44 12.87 -26.51 33.46
C GLU A 44 14.37 -26.21 33.70
N ASP A 45 15.22 -27.22 33.89
CA ASP A 45 16.61 -27.10 34.33
C ASP A 45 17.69 -27.42 33.28
N GLN A 46 17.37 -27.41 31.98
CA GLN A 46 18.42 -27.42 30.94
C GLN A 46 18.71 -25.98 30.48
N GLN A 47 19.72 -25.35 31.09
CA GLN A 47 20.35 -24.17 30.51
C GLN A 47 20.76 -24.48 29.05
N PRO A 48 20.28 -23.73 28.05
CA PRO A 48 20.52 -24.06 26.66
C PRO A 48 21.99 -23.84 26.30
N LYS A 49 22.71 -24.92 26.00
CA LYS A 49 23.93 -24.85 25.19
C LYS A 49 23.52 -24.56 23.74
N GLY A 50 23.48 -23.28 23.39
CA GLY A 50 23.23 -22.79 22.03
C GLY A 50 21.78 -23.00 21.57
N ILE A 51 21.09 -21.92 21.19
CA ILE A 51 19.77 -22.02 20.58
C ILE A 51 19.97 -22.57 19.16
N SER A 52 19.49 -23.79 18.89
CA SER A 52 19.49 -24.32 17.51
C SER A 52 18.54 -23.46 16.68
N GLN A 53 19.00 -22.97 15.54
CA GLN A 53 18.19 -22.16 14.63
C GLN A 53 18.19 -22.77 13.24
N ILE A 54 17.01 -22.82 12.63
CA ILE A 54 16.84 -23.10 11.21
C ILE A 54 16.55 -21.77 10.53
N VAL A 55 17.46 -21.32 9.68
CA VAL A 55 17.32 -20.08 8.92
C VAL A 55 17.00 -20.42 7.47
N SER A 56 15.93 -19.81 6.95
CA SER A 56 15.51 -19.94 5.56
C SER A 56 15.43 -18.56 4.92
N TYR A 57 16.17 -18.39 3.82
CA TYR A 57 16.17 -17.19 2.99
C TYR A 57 15.44 -17.49 1.68
N SER A 58 14.34 -16.78 1.41
CA SER A 58 13.60 -16.85 0.16
C SER A 58 13.57 -15.46 -0.48
N SER A 59 14.01 -15.35 -1.73
CA SER A 59 13.93 -14.12 -2.51
C SER A 59 13.42 -14.46 -3.91
N ARG A 60 12.47 -13.69 -4.43
CA ARG A 60 11.92 -13.90 -5.79
C ARG A 60 11.18 -12.68 -6.31
N PHE A 61 11.06 -12.58 -7.64
CA PHE A 61 10.07 -11.70 -8.25
C PHE A 61 8.66 -12.27 -8.05
N VAL A 62 7.70 -11.38 -7.79
CA VAL A 62 6.30 -11.72 -7.55
C VAL A 62 5.40 -10.89 -8.45
N ASP A 63 4.55 -11.55 -9.23
CA ASP A 63 3.59 -10.87 -10.11
C ASP A 63 2.18 -10.80 -9.50
N LYS A 64 1.90 -11.70 -8.56
CA LYS A 64 0.61 -11.90 -7.93
C LYS A 64 0.68 -11.64 -6.44
N LEU A 65 -0.39 -11.06 -5.90
CA LEU A 65 -0.47 -10.81 -4.46
C LEU A 65 -0.80 -12.10 -3.71
N SER A 66 -1.48 -13.06 -4.36
CA SER A 66 -1.69 -14.41 -3.82
C SER A 66 -0.38 -15.09 -3.45
N ASP A 67 0.65 -14.97 -4.30
CA ASP A 67 1.95 -15.59 -4.06
C ASP A 67 2.61 -15.02 -2.81
N VAL A 68 2.43 -13.71 -2.55
CA VAL A 68 2.96 -13.06 -1.35
C VAL A 68 2.18 -13.49 -0.10
N THR A 69 0.85 -13.54 -0.15
CA THR A 69 0.05 -14.00 0.99
C THR A 69 0.34 -15.46 1.32
N ASP A 70 0.51 -16.31 0.31
CA ASP A 70 0.82 -17.72 0.49
C ASP A 70 2.19 -17.91 1.19
N LEU A 71 3.20 -17.11 0.82
CA LEU A 71 4.51 -17.14 1.48
C LEU A 71 4.46 -16.70 2.95
N MET A 72 3.58 -15.77 3.27
CA MET A 72 3.34 -15.30 4.63
C MET A 72 2.39 -16.21 5.42
N ASN A 73 1.95 -17.34 4.86
CA ASN A 73 0.86 -18.18 5.35
C ASN A 73 -0.40 -17.37 5.70
N VAL A 74 -0.69 -16.28 5.00
CA VAL A 74 -1.92 -15.48 5.15
C VAL A 74 -2.96 -16.00 4.18
N SER A 75 -4.18 -16.23 4.68
CA SER A 75 -5.25 -16.73 3.84
C SER A 75 -5.73 -15.67 2.84
N ALA A 76 -5.87 -16.09 1.57
CA ALA A 76 -6.53 -15.30 0.54
C ALA A 76 -7.99 -14.95 0.91
N SER A 77 -8.73 -15.86 1.55
CA SER A 77 -10.08 -15.57 2.04
C SER A 77 -10.06 -14.46 3.09
N LEU A 78 -9.09 -14.47 4.01
CA LEU A 78 -8.95 -13.41 5.00
C LEU A 78 -8.68 -12.07 4.31
N SER A 79 -7.70 -12.04 3.40
CA SER A 79 -7.32 -10.82 2.67
C SER A 79 -8.43 -10.22 1.81
N ILE A 80 -9.27 -11.05 1.19
CA ILE A 80 -10.46 -10.57 0.46
C ILE A 80 -11.47 -9.95 1.43
N LYS A 81 -11.76 -10.63 2.56
CA LYS A 81 -12.77 -10.16 3.52
C LYS A 81 -12.34 -8.88 4.25
N THR A 82 -11.07 -8.73 4.59
CA THR A 82 -10.55 -7.51 5.23
C THR A 82 -10.23 -6.41 4.22
N GLY A 83 -10.02 -6.77 2.94
CA GLY A 83 -9.52 -5.86 1.91
C GLY A 83 -8.06 -5.41 2.15
N THR A 84 -7.33 -6.11 3.02
CA THR A 84 -5.96 -5.82 3.46
C THR A 84 -5.03 -7.01 3.25
N ILE A 85 -3.74 -6.74 3.13
CA ILE A 85 -2.71 -7.75 2.89
C ILE A 85 -1.65 -7.58 3.99
N GLY A 86 -1.44 -8.63 4.79
CA GLY A 86 -0.65 -8.59 6.04
C GLY A 86 -1.28 -9.28 7.26
N GLY A 87 -2.44 -9.94 7.10
CA GLY A 87 -3.14 -10.61 8.19
C GLY A 87 -3.79 -9.64 9.19
N ALA A 88 -4.53 -10.18 10.16
CA ALA A 88 -5.28 -9.37 11.13
C ALA A 88 -4.39 -8.58 12.13
N VAL A 89 -3.07 -8.85 12.14
CA VAL A 89 -2.19 -8.53 13.29
C VAL A 89 -1.02 -7.65 12.90
N SER A 90 -0.48 -7.76 11.68
CA SER A 90 0.58 -6.88 11.20
C SER A 90 0.08 -5.63 10.47
N GLY A 91 -1.25 -5.42 10.38
CA GLY A 91 -1.83 -4.28 9.66
C GLY A 91 -1.67 -4.38 8.13
N THR A 92 -2.05 -3.31 7.41
CA THR A 92 -1.79 -3.18 5.96
C THR A 92 -0.30 -2.94 5.74
N TYR A 93 0.46 -4.02 5.70
CA TYR A 93 1.89 -3.97 5.43
C TYR A 93 2.18 -3.77 3.93
N ILE A 94 1.35 -4.34 3.06
CA ILE A 94 1.55 -4.27 1.61
C ILE A 94 0.67 -3.18 1.00
N ASP A 95 1.31 -2.18 0.39
CA ASP A 95 0.64 -1.21 -0.47
C ASP A 95 0.26 -1.87 -1.81
N SER A 96 -1.00 -2.31 -1.90
CA SER A 96 -1.55 -2.93 -3.10
C SER A 96 -1.51 -2.02 -4.33
N ASP A 97 -1.54 -0.70 -4.14
CA ASP A 97 -1.52 0.26 -5.24
C ASP A 97 -0.12 0.37 -5.82
N LYS A 98 0.90 0.51 -4.95
CA LYS A 98 2.31 0.50 -5.39
C LYS A 98 2.67 -0.83 -6.04
N PHE A 99 2.26 -1.95 -5.46
CA PHE A 99 2.48 -3.27 -6.05
C PHE A 99 1.95 -3.38 -7.49
N LYS A 100 0.71 -2.92 -7.73
CA LYS A 100 0.07 -3.00 -9.05
C LYS A 100 0.55 -1.92 -10.03
N ALA A 101 1.08 -0.80 -9.55
CA ALA A 101 1.58 0.29 -10.38
C ALA A 101 3.06 0.14 -10.77
N SER A 102 3.81 -0.72 -10.07
CA SER A 102 5.22 -1.00 -10.34
C SER A 102 5.42 -1.99 -11.49
N ASP A 103 6.53 -1.85 -12.21
CA ASP A 103 6.91 -2.74 -13.31
C ASP A 103 7.60 -4.02 -12.80
N LEU A 104 8.21 -3.95 -11.61
CA LEU A 104 8.87 -5.05 -10.94
C LEU A 104 8.48 -5.06 -9.45
N ASN A 105 8.17 -6.24 -8.92
CA ASN A 105 8.03 -6.45 -7.48
C ASN A 105 8.95 -7.59 -7.04
N PHE A 106 9.82 -7.32 -6.08
CA PHE A 106 10.77 -8.28 -5.53
C PHE A 106 10.46 -8.52 -4.05
N PHE A 107 10.22 -9.78 -3.69
CA PHE A 107 9.85 -10.19 -2.34
C PHE A 107 11.00 -10.95 -1.69
N ILE A 108 11.29 -10.60 -0.44
CA ILE A 108 12.33 -11.21 0.40
C ILE A 108 11.68 -11.67 1.70
N GLN A 109 11.99 -12.89 2.09
CA GLN A 109 11.58 -13.49 3.35
C GLN A 109 12.79 -14.13 4.03
N VAL A 110 13.03 -13.75 5.28
CA VAL A 110 13.98 -14.41 6.18
C VAL A 110 13.18 -15.03 7.31
N LYS A 111 13.01 -16.36 7.28
CA LYS A 111 12.32 -17.12 8.33
C LYS A 111 13.37 -17.80 9.21
N VAL A 112 13.35 -17.49 10.49
CA VAL A 112 14.21 -18.05 11.52
C VAL A 112 13.34 -18.84 12.48
N THR A 113 13.58 -20.15 12.59
CA THR A 113 12.86 -21.04 13.50
C THR A 113 13.83 -21.51 14.58
N ASN A 114 13.62 -21.07 15.82
CA ASN A 114 14.44 -21.45 16.96
C ASN A 114 13.89 -22.73 17.60
N GLN A 115 12.58 -22.74 17.87
CA GLN A 115 11.92 -23.85 18.56
C GLN A 115 10.52 -24.08 18.00
N THR A 116 10.10 -25.34 17.98
CA THR A 116 8.72 -25.73 17.68
C THR A 116 8.14 -26.42 18.90
N HIS A 117 7.13 -25.80 19.49
CA HIS A 117 6.50 -26.27 20.71
C HIS A 117 5.17 -26.93 20.37
N MET A 118 5.10 -28.26 20.42
CA MET A 118 3.84 -29.00 20.22
C MET A 118 3.28 -29.48 21.56
N ALA A 119 2.05 -29.09 21.86
CA ALA A 119 1.32 -29.49 23.06
C ALA A 119 0.69 -30.87 22.86
N ARG A 120 1.47 -31.93 23.13
CA ARG A 120 1.07 -33.34 22.92
C ARG A 120 0.03 -33.86 23.90
N ASP A 121 -0.15 -33.15 25.00
CA ASP A 121 -1.14 -33.38 26.05
C ASP A 121 -2.56 -33.00 25.60
N TYR A 122 -2.71 -32.06 24.65
CA TYR A 122 -4.00 -31.65 24.09
C TYR A 122 -4.58 -32.73 23.18
N THR A 123 -5.35 -33.63 23.76
CA THR A 123 -5.84 -34.85 23.11
C THR A 123 -7.34 -35.08 23.24
N GLN A 124 -8.04 -34.30 24.06
CA GLN A 124 -9.46 -34.51 24.37
C GLN A 124 -10.34 -33.49 23.66
N PHE A 125 -11.05 -33.93 22.62
CA PHE A 125 -12.01 -33.10 21.90
C PHE A 125 -13.24 -32.82 22.77
N GLN A 126 -13.61 -31.54 22.90
CA GLN A 126 -14.73 -31.07 23.71
C GLN A 126 -15.95 -30.76 22.84
N LYS A 127 -16.89 -31.70 22.74
CA LYS A 127 -18.15 -31.50 22.01
C LYS A 127 -19.16 -30.69 22.82
N LEU A 128 -19.66 -29.59 22.23
CA LEU A 128 -20.77 -28.82 22.79
C LEU A 128 -22.07 -29.63 22.79
N LYS A 129 -22.87 -29.42 23.83
CA LYS A 129 -24.17 -30.06 23.96
C LYS A 129 -25.14 -29.47 22.92
N SER A 130 -25.70 -30.35 22.09
CA SER A 130 -26.84 -30.09 21.20
C SER A 130 -26.67 -28.89 20.25
N PHE A 131 -25.85 -29.04 19.21
CA PHE A 131 -25.84 -28.14 18.04
C PHE A 131 -25.95 -28.94 16.74
N PRO A 132 -26.52 -28.36 15.66
CA PRO A 132 -26.58 -29.03 14.37
C PRO A 132 -25.17 -29.18 13.77
N LEU A 133 -24.82 -30.38 13.30
CA LEU A 133 -23.50 -30.68 12.72
C LEU A 133 -23.15 -29.77 11.52
N THR A 134 -24.14 -29.20 10.85
CA THR A 134 -23.95 -28.22 9.76
C THR A 134 -23.24 -26.95 10.22
N ARG A 135 -23.28 -26.62 11.52
CA ARG A 135 -22.57 -25.46 12.10
C ARG A 135 -21.22 -25.83 12.73
N PHE A 136 -20.75 -27.07 12.54
CA PHE A 136 -19.49 -27.52 13.13
C PHE A 136 -18.33 -26.59 12.76
N THR A 137 -18.14 -26.32 11.47
CA THR A 137 -17.02 -25.48 10.99
C THR A 137 -17.12 -24.03 11.43
N GLU A 138 -18.33 -23.51 11.63
CA GLU A 138 -18.56 -22.16 12.17
C GLU A 138 -18.11 -22.08 13.64
N ILE A 139 -18.38 -23.13 14.43
CA ILE A 139 -18.12 -23.16 15.87
C ILE A 139 -16.68 -23.56 16.18
N TYR A 140 -16.18 -24.60 15.53
CA TYR A 140 -14.88 -25.22 15.82
C TYR A 140 -13.80 -24.85 14.81
N GLY A 141 -14.17 -24.46 13.59
CA GLY A 141 -13.25 -24.46 12.46
C GLY A 141 -12.98 -25.87 11.92
N ASP A 142 -11.97 -26.01 11.09
CA ASP A 142 -11.52 -27.30 10.53
C ASP A 142 -10.30 -27.89 11.27
N SER A 143 -9.68 -27.10 12.15
CA SER A 143 -8.47 -27.45 12.88
C SER A 143 -8.47 -26.86 14.28
N PHE A 144 -7.48 -27.22 15.10
CA PHE A 144 -7.22 -26.57 16.39
C PHE A 144 -5.74 -26.19 16.52
N ILE A 145 -5.47 -25.21 17.37
CA ILE A 145 -4.12 -24.76 17.68
C ILE A 145 -3.47 -25.77 18.63
N SER A 146 -2.44 -26.44 18.13
CA SER A 146 -1.74 -27.55 18.79
C SER A 146 -0.32 -27.21 19.24
N GLY A 147 0.15 -26.01 18.90
CA GLY A 147 1.52 -25.61 19.18
C GLY A 147 1.90 -24.25 18.63
N TRP A 148 3.16 -23.89 18.81
CA TRP A 148 3.75 -22.62 18.37
C TRP A 148 5.09 -22.84 17.67
N GLU A 149 5.36 -22.06 16.63
CA GLU A 149 6.72 -21.84 16.15
C GLU A 149 7.26 -20.56 16.78
N GLU A 150 8.42 -20.65 17.43
CA GLU A 150 9.15 -19.53 18.01
C GLU A 150 10.42 -19.23 17.23
N GLY A 151 10.70 -17.95 17.01
CA GLY A 151 11.84 -17.47 16.26
C GLY A 151 11.59 -16.06 15.76
N GLY A 152 11.71 -15.84 14.46
CA GLY A 152 11.48 -14.54 13.86
C GLY A 152 11.26 -14.63 12.36
N GLU A 153 10.56 -13.65 11.83
CA GLU A 153 10.29 -13.57 10.40
C GLU A 153 10.41 -12.13 9.94
N LEU A 154 11.22 -11.90 8.93
CA LEU A 154 11.36 -10.63 8.23
C LEU A 154 10.81 -10.80 6.81
N ASN A 155 9.82 -9.99 6.46
CA ASN A 155 9.24 -9.90 5.13
C ASN A 155 9.53 -8.51 4.57
N ALA A 156 10.04 -8.45 3.34
CA ALA A 156 10.28 -7.21 2.62
C ALA A 156 9.72 -7.29 1.19
N LEU A 157 9.03 -6.24 0.77
CA LEU A 157 8.48 -6.10 -0.57
C LEU A 157 9.01 -4.82 -1.19
N ILE A 158 9.70 -4.98 -2.31
CA ILE A 158 10.35 -3.92 -3.07
C ILE A 158 9.57 -3.74 -4.37
N SER A 159 8.86 -2.63 -4.49
CA SER A 159 8.08 -2.27 -5.66
C SER A 159 8.84 -1.21 -6.46
N VAL A 160 9.30 -1.56 -7.65
CA VAL A 160 10.11 -0.70 -8.52
C VAL A 160 9.30 -0.32 -9.75
N LYS A 161 9.12 0.98 -9.95
CA LYS A 161 8.56 1.55 -11.16
C LYS A 161 9.70 2.12 -12.01
N VAL A 162 9.79 1.69 -13.25
CA VAL A 162 10.92 1.96 -14.13
C VAL A 162 10.52 3.00 -15.17
N ASN A 163 11.23 4.14 -15.20
CA ASN A 163 10.94 5.19 -16.18
C ASN A 163 11.32 4.76 -17.60
N ASP A 164 12.40 4.00 -17.75
CA ASP A 164 12.89 3.46 -19.02
C ASP A 164 12.70 1.94 -19.07
N LYS A 165 11.62 1.49 -19.73
CA LYS A 165 11.25 0.08 -19.82
C LYS A 165 12.32 -0.82 -20.46
N SER A 166 13.26 -0.27 -21.23
CA SER A 166 14.36 -1.05 -21.80
C SER A 166 15.35 -1.54 -20.74
N LYS A 167 15.38 -0.91 -19.56
CA LYS A 167 16.30 -1.25 -18.45
C LYS A 167 15.73 -2.28 -17.48
N ILE A 168 14.49 -2.73 -17.67
CA ILE A 168 13.81 -3.66 -16.74
C ILE A 168 14.67 -4.92 -16.49
N THR A 169 15.24 -5.52 -17.53
CA THR A 169 16.08 -6.73 -17.40
C THR A 169 17.38 -6.46 -16.64
N THR A 170 17.98 -5.29 -16.80
CA THR A 170 19.19 -4.88 -16.09
C THR A 170 18.91 -4.68 -14.60
N ILE A 171 17.82 -3.97 -14.28
CA ILE A 171 17.39 -3.74 -12.89
C ILE A 171 17.02 -5.05 -12.22
N LYS A 172 16.34 -5.96 -12.96
CA LYS A 172 16.01 -7.30 -12.50
C LYS A 172 17.27 -8.07 -12.06
N GLY A 173 18.29 -8.09 -12.91
CA GLY A 173 19.56 -8.75 -12.61
C GLY A 173 20.33 -8.11 -11.45
N ALA A 174 20.28 -6.79 -11.31
CA ALA A 174 20.89 -6.08 -10.18
C ALA A 174 20.24 -6.45 -8.84
N LEU A 175 18.89 -6.46 -8.79
CA LEU A 175 18.15 -6.86 -7.58
C LEU A 175 18.44 -8.32 -7.20
N GLU A 176 18.49 -9.25 -8.17
CA GLU A 176 18.84 -10.65 -7.90
C GLU A 176 20.29 -10.81 -7.40
N ALA A 177 21.23 -10.02 -7.91
CA ALA A 177 22.63 -10.08 -7.48
C ALA A 177 22.82 -9.57 -6.04
N GLU A 178 22.10 -8.51 -5.66
CA GLU A 178 22.29 -7.83 -4.37
C GLU A 178 21.41 -8.42 -3.26
N LEU A 179 20.17 -8.77 -3.59
CA LEU A 179 19.14 -9.21 -2.64
C LEU A 179 18.71 -10.66 -2.83
N GLY A 180 19.37 -11.38 -3.75
CA GLY A 180 19.15 -12.80 -3.95
C GLY A 180 19.55 -13.63 -2.73
N THR A 181 18.93 -14.80 -2.59
CA THR A 181 19.17 -15.75 -1.50
C THR A 181 20.66 -16.06 -1.27
N PRO A 182 21.51 -16.23 -2.31
CA PRO A 182 22.94 -16.43 -2.12
C PRO A 182 23.68 -15.24 -1.48
N ALA A 183 23.26 -14.01 -1.80
CA ALA A 183 23.81 -12.80 -1.22
C ALA A 183 23.40 -12.65 0.25
N LEU A 184 22.10 -12.82 0.54
CA LEU A 184 21.54 -12.68 1.89
C LEU A 184 22.04 -13.76 2.87
N SER A 185 22.27 -14.99 2.38
CA SER A 185 22.76 -16.11 3.19
C SER A 185 24.28 -16.09 3.46
N GLY A 186 25.01 -15.12 2.91
CA GLY A 186 26.48 -15.06 3.04
C GLY A 186 27.22 -16.16 2.29
N ALA A 187 26.55 -16.89 1.39
CA ALA A 187 27.15 -17.95 0.58
C ALA A 187 28.14 -17.41 -0.47
N ILE A 188 28.10 -16.10 -0.74
CA ILE A 188 29.06 -15.38 -1.57
C ILE A 188 29.91 -14.48 -0.65
N LYS A 189 31.19 -14.84 -0.46
CA LYS A 189 32.22 -13.94 0.10
C LYS A 189 32.67 -12.97 -0.99
N GLY A 190 31.82 -12.00 -1.34
CA GLY A 190 32.17 -10.95 -2.29
C GLY A 190 32.50 -9.67 -1.53
N GLU A 191 33.69 -9.12 -1.73
CA GLU A 191 33.96 -7.69 -1.48
C GLU A 191 33.02 -6.88 -2.38
N GLY A 192 31.81 -6.59 -1.91
CA GLY A 192 30.83 -5.80 -2.63
C GLY A 192 31.15 -4.32 -2.56
N ASN A 193 32.24 -3.89 -3.19
CA ASN A 193 32.39 -2.49 -3.55
C ASN A 193 31.46 -2.24 -4.75
N LEU A 194 30.25 -1.75 -4.48
CA LEU A 194 29.22 -1.53 -5.49
C LEU A 194 29.48 -0.23 -6.24
N ASP A 195 29.61 -0.34 -7.56
CA ASP A 195 29.33 0.75 -8.49
C ASP A 195 27.85 1.15 -8.33
N LYS A 196 27.61 2.28 -7.64
CA LYS A 196 26.30 2.93 -7.40
C LYS A 196 25.56 3.36 -8.68
N SER A 197 26.02 2.98 -9.86
CA SER A 197 25.62 3.57 -11.14
C SER A 197 24.46 2.87 -11.86
N ALA A 198 24.04 1.68 -11.42
CA ALA A 198 22.99 0.90 -12.11
C ALA A 198 21.56 1.20 -11.62
N THR A 199 21.39 1.62 -10.37
CA THR A 199 20.07 1.85 -9.75
C THR A 199 19.74 3.34 -9.56
N ASP A 200 20.72 4.24 -9.77
CA ASP A 200 20.53 5.67 -9.60
C ASP A 200 19.99 6.35 -10.87
N THR A 201 18.98 7.21 -10.68
CA THR A 201 18.38 8.21 -11.60
C THR A 201 17.19 7.85 -12.51
N SER A 202 16.72 6.60 -12.61
CA SER A 202 15.58 6.27 -13.52
C SER A 202 14.47 5.36 -12.98
N THR A 203 14.42 5.16 -11.66
CA THR A 203 13.41 4.31 -11.02
C THR A 203 12.79 4.97 -9.79
N GLU A 204 11.49 4.78 -9.58
CA GLU A 204 10.82 5.06 -8.31
C GLU A 204 10.73 3.73 -7.54
N THR A 205 11.45 3.62 -6.42
CA THR A 205 11.52 2.40 -5.60
C THR A 205 10.80 2.63 -4.28
N THR A 206 9.85 1.75 -3.96
CA THR A 206 9.16 1.72 -2.66
C THR A 206 9.54 0.42 -1.95
N ILE A 207 10.09 0.53 -0.73
CA ILE A 207 10.44 -0.61 0.11
C ILE A 207 9.53 -0.63 1.32
N ASN A 208 8.74 -1.69 1.43
CA ASN A 208 7.98 -1.99 2.64
C ASN A 208 8.75 -3.10 3.38
N VAL A 209 8.95 -2.98 4.70
CA VAL A 209 9.49 -4.07 5.55
C VAL A 209 8.59 -4.30 6.77
N ASN A 210 8.27 -5.55 7.07
CA ASN A 210 7.57 -5.99 8.29
C ASN A 210 8.35 -7.14 8.91
N TRP A 211 8.51 -7.13 10.23
CA TRP A 211 9.22 -8.18 10.92
C TRP A 211 8.59 -8.52 12.27
N SER A 212 8.84 -9.74 12.73
CA SER A 212 8.51 -10.23 14.07
C SER A 212 9.72 -10.99 14.63
N GLY A 213 9.98 -10.85 15.93
CA GLY A 213 11.26 -11.28 16.51
C GLY A 213 12.44 -10.39 16.09
N GLY A 214 13.60 -10.56 16.72
CA GLY A 214 14.79 -9.76 16.41
C GLY A 214 14.81 -8.35 17.01
N GLY A 215 13.72 -7.92 17.64
CA GLY A 215 13.61 -6.64 18.32
C GLY A 215 13.82 -5.47 17.34
N GLN A 216 14.85 -4.67 17.61
CA GLN A 216 15.21 -3.55 16.76
C GLN A 216 16.25 -4.00 15.71
N ILE A 217 15.79 -4.25 14.48
CA ILE A 217 16.62 -4.79 13.40
C ILE A 217 17.41 -3.73 12.62
N LYS A 218 17.11 -2.45 12.85
CA LYS A 218 17.84 -1.30 12.31
C LYS A 218 17.69 -0.08 13.22
N ASP A 219 18.58 0.89 13.07
CA ASP A 219 18.41 2.20 13.70
C ASP A 219 17.10 2.89 13.23
N PRO A 220 16.34 3.56 14.11
CA PRO A 220 15.06 4.14 13.73
C PRO A 220 15.23 5.31 12.76
N ASN A 221 16.39 5.98 12.77
CA ASN A 221 16.71 7.13 11.94
C ASN A 221 17.20 6.75 10.53
N VAL A 222 17.58 5.48 10.31
CA VAL A 222 18.02 4.99 9.01
C VAL A 222 16.82 4.65 8.14
N ILE A 223 16.73 5.20 6.94
CA ILE A 223 15.64 4.92 5.99
C ILE A 223 15.81 3.51 5.39
N TRP A 224 14.70 2.88 5.03
CA TRP A 224 14.74 1.64 4.25
C TRP A 224 15.21 1.92 2.82
N ASP A 225 16.40 1.42 2.49
CA ASP A 225 16.97 1.34 1.15
C ASP A 225 17.48 -0.09 0.92
N ILE A 226 18.05 -0.36 -0.25
CA ILE A 226 18.54 -1.70 -0.58
C ILE A 226 19.65 -2.13 0.39
N ASN A 227 20.56 -1.24 0.77
CA ASN A 227 21.68 -1.55 1.65
C ASN A 227 21.21 -1.83 3.08
N SER A 228 20.35 -0.97 3.64
CA SER A 228 19.83 -1.11 4.99
C SER A 228 18.94 -2.35 5.12
N LEU A 229 18.21 -2.71 4.05
CA LEU A 229 17.47 -3.97 3.97
C LEU A 229 18.39 -5.19 3.92
N THR A 230 19.41 -5.19 3.05
CA THR A 230 20.39 -6.28 2.96
C THR A 230 21.08 -6.52 4.30
N LEU A 231 21.53 -5.45 4.96
CA LEU A 231 22.18 -5.53 6.26
C LEU A 231 21.23 -6.06 7.34
N ALA A 232 20.00 -5.55 7.40
CA ALA A 232 19.01 -6.01 8.35
C ALA A 232 18.66 -7.49 8.13
N ALA A 233 18.48 -7.93 6.88
CA ALA A 233 18.17 -9.31 6.53
C ALA A 233 19.32 -10.28 6.85
N ALA A 234 20.57 -9.89 6.57
CA ALA A 234 21.74 -10.72 6.87
C ALA A 234 21.99 -10.88 8.37
N ASN A 235 21.79 -9.83 9.17
CA ASN A 235 21.97 -9.85 10.63
C ASN A 235 20.73 -10.40 11.39
N PHE A 236 19.61 -10.58 10.70
CA PHE A 236 18.34 -10.94 11.32
C PHE A 236 18.40 -12.22 12.18
N PRO A 237 19.06 -13.32 11.75
CA PRO A 237 19.13 -14.54 12.55
C PRO A 237 19.78 -14.36 13.93
N ASP A 238 20.87 -13.58 14.00
CA ASP A 238 21.60 -13.31 15.23
C ASP A 238 20.72 -12.50 16.20
N LEU A 239 19.98 -11.52 15.68
CA LEU A 239 19.05 -10.72 16.48
C LEU A 239 17.87 -11.57 16.99
N VAL A 240 17.36 -12.48 16.16
CA VAL A 240 16.31 -13.43 16.56
C VAL A 240 16.80 -14.44 17.59
N ALA A 241 18.08 -14.81 17.58
CA ALA A 241 18.66 -15.65 18.63
C ALA A 241 18.54 -14.98 20.01
N MET A 242 18.71 -13.65 20.04
CA MET A 242 18.60 -12.85 21.28
C MET A 242 17.15 -12.53 21.67
N THR A 243 16.28 -12.29 20.68
CA THR A 243 14.90 -11.81 20.91
C THR A 243 13.87 -12.57 20.07
N PRO A 244 13.68 -13.87 20.31
CA PRO A 244 12.69 -14.66 19.58
C PRO A 244 11.26 -14.27 20.00
N GLN A 245 10.32 -14.42 19.06
CA GLN A 245 8.89 -14.25 19.27
C GLN A 245 8.12 -15.42 18.63
N ARG A 246 6.87 -15.61 19.03
CA ARG A 246 5.95 -16.54 18.36
C ARG A 246 5.59 -15.98 16.99
N THR A 247 5.96 -16.71 15.94
CA THR A 247 5.71 -16.30 14.55
C THR A 247 4.48 -17.01 13.99
N TYR A 248 4.31 -18.30 14.30
CA TYR A 248 3.20 -19.11 13.79
C TYR A 248 2.52 -19.95 14.88
N ALA A 249 1.23 -20.16 14.71
CA ALA A 249 0.46 -21.20 15.37
C ALA A 249 0.52 -22.49 14.54
N ILE A 250 0.77 -23.62 15.20
CA ILE A 250 0.76 -24.93 14.56
C ILE A 250 -0.66 -25.49 14.62
N LEU A 251 -1.26 -25.71 13.46
CA LEU A 251 -2.63 -26.20 13.33
C LEU A 251 -2.65 -27.71 13.12
N THR A 252 -3.48 -28.41 13.89
CA THR A 252 -3.70 -29.85 13.75
C THR A 252 -5.17 -30.11 13.41
N LYS A 253 -5.43 -31.02 12.46
CA LYS A 253 -6.78 -31.41 12.06
C LYS A 253 -7.44 -32.22 13.17
N TYR A 254 -8.73 -31.99 13.43
CA TYR A 254 -9.47 -32.75 14.45
C TYR A 254 -9.49 -34.26 14.18
N THR A 255 -9.43 -34.66 12.91
CA THR A 255 -9.38 -36.06 12.46
C THR A 255 -8.10 -36.79 12.90
N SER A 256 -7.08 -36.10 13.41
CA SER A 256 -5.92 -36.75 14.02
C SER A 256 -6.16 -37.20 15.47
N LEU A 257 -7.24 -36.76 16.11
CA LEU A 257 -7.55 -37.06 17.51
C LEU A 257 -8.44 -38.29 17.62
N LYS A 258 -8.03 -39.26 18.44
CA LYS A 258 -8.86 -40.43 18.75
C LYS A 258 -10.19 -40.03 19.41
N SER A 259 -10.14 -39.12 20.39
CA SER A 259 -11.31 -38.62 21.11
C SER A 259 -12.35 -37.96 20.18
N PHE A 260 -11.91 -37.35 19.08
CA PHE A 260 -12.79 -36.78 18.06
C PHE A 260 -13.61 -37.87 17.38
N HIS A 261 -12.96 -38.94 16.90
CA HIS A 261 -13.64 -40.08 16.27
C HIS A 261 -14.58 -40.80 17.24
N ASP A 262 -14.17 -40.98 18.49
CA ASP A 262 -15.00 -41.59 19.53
C ASP A 262 -16.28 -40.76 19.80
N THR A 263 -16.20 -39.43 19.66
CA THR A 263 -17.29 -38.50 20.00
C THR A 263 -18.17 -38.10 18.81
N MET A 264 -17.61 -38.09 17.60
CA MET A 264 -18.24 -37.62 16.36
C MET A 264 -18.57 -38.75 15.37
N GLY A 265 -18.06 -39.96 15.60
CA GLY A 265 -18.28 -41.11 14.73
C GLY A 265 -17.67 -40.91 13.35
N PHE A 266 -18.47 -41.07 12.29
CA PHE A 266 -18.04 -40.94 10.89
C PHE A 266 -18.03 -39.49 10.35
N PHE A 267 -18.31 -38.50 11.20
CA PHE A 267 -18.30 -37.11 10.77
C PHE A 267 -16.86 -36.61 10.54
N SER A 268 -16.65 -35.89 9.43
CA SER A 268 -15.39 -35.21 9.13
C SER A 268 -15.65 -33.70 8.97
N PRO A 269 -14.80 -32.83 9.53
CA PRO A 269 -14.86 -31.39 9.25
C PRO A 269 -14.68 -31.09 7.75
N LEU A 270 -15.07 -29.88 7.35
CA LEU A 270 -14.83 -29.38 6.00
C LEU A 270 -13.31 -29.32 5.72
N ASP A 271 -12.93 -29.70 4.51
CA ASP A 271 -11.54 -29.69 4.08
C ASP A 271 -11.30 -28.65 2.99
N TYR A 272 -10.34 -27.77 3.24
CA TYR A 272 -10.02 -26.61 2.40
C TYR A 272 -8.69 -26.75 1.67
N GLU A 273 -8.00 -27.90 1.74
CA GLU A 273 -6.69 -28.09 1.11
C GLU A 273 -6.66 -27.67 -0.37
N ASN A 274 -7.73 -27.97 -1.12
CA ASN A 274 -7.83 -27.62 -2.53
C ASN A 274 -8.47 -26.24 -2.81
N ALA A 275 -9.04 -25.59 -1.79
CA ALA A 275 -9.73 -24.31 -1.95
C ALA A 275 -8.77 -23.10 -2.01
N GLY A 276 -7.53 -23.29 -1.54
CA GLY A 276 -6.50 -22.24 -1.48
C GLY A 276 -6.17 -21.65 -2.86
N ILE A 277 -5.87 -22.50 -3.85
CA ILE A 277 -5.50 -22.06 -5.21
C ILE A 277 -6.63 -21.26 -5.87
N TYR A 278 -7.86 -21.76 -5.77
CA TYR A 278 -9.03 -21.06 -6.31
C TYR A 278 -9.23 -19.70 -5.65
N THR A 279 -9.14 -19.65 -4.32
CA THR A 279 -9.31 -18.40 -3.57
C THR A 279 -8.16 -17.42 -3.78
N GLY A 280 -6.94 -17.91 -4.04
CA GLY A 280 -5.80 -17.10 -4.47
C GLY A 280 -6.09 -16.38 -5.80
N ALA A 281 -6.66 -17.09 -6.78
CA ALA A 281 -7.10 -16.47 -8.04
C ALA A 281 -8.22 -15.43 -7.82
N LEU A 282 -9.15 -15.69 -6.89
CA LEU A 282 -10.16 -14.71 -6.48
C LEU A 282 -9.54 -13.47 -5.84
N LEU A 283 -8.50 -13.63 -5.02
CA LEU A 283 -7.79 -12.53 -4.37
C LEU A 283 -7.12 -11.62 -5.41
N ASP A 284 -6.42 -12.20 -6.38
CA ASP A 284 -5.80 -11.42 -7.44
C ASP A 284 -6.84 -10.63 -8.24
N ALA A 285 -7.97 -11.27 -8.59
CA ALA A 285 -9.06 -10.61 -9.28
C ALA A 285 -9.69 -9.48 -8.44
N TYR A 286 -9.88 -9.70 -7.14
CA TYR A 286 -10.40 -8.69 -6.21
C TYR A 286 -9.47 -7.48 -6.15
N MET A 287 -8.16 -7.69 -6.07
CA MET A 287 -7.17 -6.62 -6.02
C MET A 287 -7.07 -5.87 -7.34
N ASP A 288 -7.24 -6.55 -8.48
CA ASP A 288 -7.35 -5.89 -9.78
C ASP A 288 -8.59 -5.00 -9.84
N TYR A 289 -9.74 -5.46 -9.34
CA TYR A 289 -10.93 -4.63 -9.25
C TYR A 289 -10.76 -3.43 -8.31
N LYS A 290 -10.09 -3.61 -7.17
CA LYS A 290 -9.76 -2.50 -6.27
C LYS A 290 -8.90 -1.43 -6.97
N SER A 291 -7.92 -1.87 -7.77
CA SER A 291 -7.09 -0.99 -8.62
C SER A 291 -7.94 -0.29 -9.69
N ILE A 292 -8.82 -1.01 -10.38
CA ILE A 292 -9.74 -0.45 -11.38
C ILE A 292 -10.66 0.61 -10.74
N TRP A 293 -11.22 0.31 -9.57
CA TRP A 293 -12.12 1.21 -8.85
C TRP A 293 -11.44 2.54 -8.51
N LYS A 294 -10.18 2.50 -8.04
CA LYS A 294 -9.36 3.69 -7.81
C LYS A 294 -9.05 4.43 -9.12
N HIS A 295 -8.73 3.70 -10.19
CA HIS A 295 -8.49 4.29 -11.50
C HIS A 295 -9.70 5.04 -12.04
N ILE A 296 -10.92 4.50 -11.90
CA ILE A 296 -12.17 5.17 -12.29
C ILE A 296 -12.35 6.47 -11.49
N GLN A 297 -12.03 6.46 -10.19
CA GLN A 297 -12.09 7.67 -9.36
C GLN A 297 -11.12 8.75 -9.86
N ILE A 298 -9.88 8.36 -10.19
CA ILE A 298 -8.88 9.28 -10.77
C ILE A 298 -9.34 9.80 -12.13
N LEU A 299 -9.91 8.95 -13.00
CA LEU A 299 -10.45 9.36 -14.30
C LEU A 299 -11.62 10.33 -14.14
N ASN A 300 -12.53 10.08 -13.21
CA ASN A 300 -13.68 10.97 -12.95
C ASN A 300 -13.20 12.35 -12.52
N TRP A 301 -12.26 12.41 -11.59
CA TRP A 301 -11.64 13.66 -11.15
C TRP A 301 -10.96 14.41 -12.31
N LYS A 302 -10.16 13.72 -13.15
CA LYS A 302 -9.49 14.32 -14.32
C LYS A 302 -10.46 14.85 -15.38
N PHE A 303 -11.60 14.21 -15.53
CA PHE A 303 -12.64 14.63 -16.45
C PHE A 303 -13.39 15.86 -15.90
N GLU A 304 -13.75 15.84 -14.61
CA GLU A 304 -14.39 16.98 -13.92
C GLU A 304 -13.49 18.22 -13.91
N SER A 305 -12.18 18.05 -13.74
CA SER A 305 -11.20 19.14 -13.77
C SER A 305 -10.87 19.64 -15.18
N GLY A 306 -11.53 19.11 -16.23
CA GLY A 306 -11.25 19.47 -17.63
C GLY A 306 -9.85 19.07 -18.13
N THR A 307 -9.13 18.23 -17.39
CA THR A 307 -7.75 17.84 -17.69
C THR A 307 -7.67 16.72 -18.74
N THR A 308 -8.78 16.04 -19.03
CA THR A 308 -8.81 14.92 -19.98
C THR A 308 -10.19 14.80 -20.64
N GLU A 309 -10.22 14.59 -21.95
CA GLU A 309 -11.44 14.20 -22.66
C GLU A 309 -11.61 12.69 -22.64
N LEU A 310 -12.84 12.23 -22.38
CA LEU A 310 -13.19 10.81 -22.38
C LEU A 310 -13.72 10.40 -23.73
N PHE A 311 -13.27 9.25 -24.22
CA PHE A 311 -13.81 8.61 -25.42
C PHE A 311 -14.44 7.28 -25.04
N LYS A 312 -15.51 6.92 -25.75
CA LYS A 312 -16.12 5.60 -25.61
C LYS A 312 -15.07 4.55 -25.99
N SER A 313 -14.94 3.50 -25.20
CA SER A 313 -14.01 2.43 -25.53
C SER A 313 -14.51 1.58 -26.70
N GLU A 314 -13.56 1.02 -27.43
CA GLU A 314 -13.79 0.04 -28.49
C GLU A 314 -13.21 -1.30 -27.98
N PRO A 315 -14.05 -2.20 -27.44
CA PRO A 315 -13.59 -3.50 -26.97
C PRO A 315 -13.02 -4.33 -28.14
N THR A 316 -12.09 -5.23 -27.84
CA THR A 316 -11.45 -6.08 -28.85
C THR A 316 -12.48 -6.92 -29.61
N GLN A 317 -12.26 -7.17 -30.90
CA GLN A 317 -13.15 -7.99 -31.74
C GLN A 317 -13.38 -9.40 -31.17
N GLU A 318 -12.35 -9.99 -30.54
CA GLU A 318 -12.45 -11.27 -29.83
C GLU A 318 -13.51 -11.23 -28.72
N LEU A 319 -13.53 -10.15 -27.95
CA LEU A 319 -14.45 -9.95 -26.82
C LEU A 319 -15.89 -9.72 -27.29
N LEU A 320 -16.05 -8.99 -28.39
CA LEU A 320 -17.35 -8.79 -29.04
C LEU A 320 -17.91 -10.10 -29.63
N THR A 321 -17.03 -10.98 -30.12
CA THR A 321 -17.41 -12.30 -30.65
C THR A 321 -17.81 -13.24 -29.51
N TYR A 322 -16.98 -13.31 -28.46
CA TYR A 322 -17.26 -14.09 -27.26
C TYR A 322 -18.57 -13.69 -26.59
N ALA A 323 -18.84 -12.38 -26.43
CA ALA A 323 -20.10 -11.90 -25.87
C ALA A 323 -21.32 -12.36 -26.70
N LYS A 324 -21.22 -12.34 -28.04
CA LYS A 324 -22.29 -12.80 -28.93
C LYS A 324 -22.50 -14.32 -28.82
N GLU A 325 -21.44 -15.10 -28.66
CA GLU A 325 -21.51 -16.55 -28.49
C GLU A 325 -22.20 -16.92 -27.16
N CYS A 326 -21.82 -16.29 -26.05
CA CYS A 326 -22.49 -16.48 -24.76
C CYS A 326 -23.98 -16.10 -24.79
N THR A 327 -24.35 -15.11 -25.62
CA THR A 327 -25.75 -14.72 -25.80
C THR A 327 -26.54 -15.77 -26.58
N LYS A 328 -25.92 -16.39 -27.59
CA LYS A 328 -26.52 -17.44 -28.43
C LYS A 328 -26.69 -18.78 -27.71
N GLU A 329 -25.71 -19.21 -26.92
CA GLU A 329 -25.82 -20.44 -26.11
C GLU A 329 -27.04 -20.39 -25.17
N ARG A 330 -27.38 -19.19 -24.67
CA ARG A 330 -28.53 -18.98 -23.79
C ARG A 330 -29.89 -19.06 -24.49
N GLU A 331 -29.99 -18.63 -25.74
CA GLU A 331 -31.22 -18.76 -26.53
C GLU A 331 -31.54 -20.24 -26.85
N SER A 332 -30.55 -21.13 -26.74
CA SER A 332 -30.69 -22.56 -26.98
C SER A 332 -31.10 -23.40 -25.75
N VAL A 333 -31.13 -22.80 -24.54
CA VAL A 333 -31.60 -23.49 -23.32
C VAL A 333 -33.13 -23.34 -23.19
N PRO A 334 -33.93 -24.42 -23.20
CA PRO A 334 -35.38 -24.32 -23.11
C PRO A 334 -35.80 -23.74 -21.75
N LYS A 335 -36.68 -22.72 -21.78
CA LYS A 335 -37.36 -22.23 -20.56
C LYS A 335 -38.15 -23.39 -19.93
N PRO A 336 -38.07 -23.62 -18.60
CA PRO A 336 -38.99 -24.55 -17.94
C PRO A 336 -40.42 -24.02 -18.10
N ALA A 337 -41.31 -24.91 -18.51
CA ALA A 337 -42.70 -24.61 -18.79
C ALA A 337 -43.41 -24.04 -17.55
N ASN A 338 -44.10 -22.92 -17.75
CA ASN A 338 -45.11 -22.42 -16.82
C ASN A 338 -46.16 -23.50 -16.58
N GLN A 339 -46.44 -23.82 -15.32
CA GLN A 339 -47.78 -24.26 -14.93
C GLN A 339 -48.51 -23.04 -14.40
N ASP A 340 -49.48 -22.58 -15.19
CA ASP A 340 -50.49 -21.62 -14.81
C ASP A 340 -51.27 -22.13 -13.60
N THR A 341 -51.44 -21.29 -12.58
CA THR A 341 -52.76 -21.16 -11.96
C THR A 341 -52.97 -19.69 -11.59
N THR A 342 -53.72 -19.03 -12.45
CA THR A 342 -54.39 -17.76 -12.25
C THR A 342 -55.16 -17.74 -10.94
N LEU A 343 -55.07 -16.65 -10.18
CA LEU A 343 -56.24 -15.99 -9.58
C LEU A 343 -55.85 -14.52 -9.27
N THR A 344 -56.47 -13.64 -10.04
CA THR A 344 -56.62 -12.19 -9.83
C THR A 344 -57.18 -11.87 -8.44
N HIS A 345 -56.65 -10.84 -7.77
CA HIS A 345 -57.50 -9.81 -7.15
C HIS A 345 -56.73 -8.52 -6.80
N THR A 346 -57.49 -7.46 -6.94
CA THR A 346 -57.24 -6.02 -6.83
C THR A 346 -56.86 -5.52 -5.43
N ILE A 347 -56.26 -4.33 -5.45
CA ILE A 347 -55.95 -3.41 -4.34
C ILE A 347 -57.21 -3.09 -3.52
N ASP A 348 -57.12 -3.11 -2.18
CA ASP A 348 -57.72 -2.12 -1.27
C ASP A 348 -57.22 -2.26 0.19
N GLU A 349 -57.48 -1.20 0.96
CA GLU A 349 -56.81 -0.66 2.15
C GLU A 349 -56.98 -1.38 3.51
N HIS A 350 -56.08 -0.97 4.44
CA HIS A 350 -56.30 -0.68 5.88
C HIS A 350 -56.05 -1.74 7.00
N LEU A 351 -55.06 -1.38 7.84
CA LEU A 351 -54.89 -1.44 9.31
C LEU A 351 -54.74 -2.75 10.13
N GLU A 352 -53.63 -2.71 10.89
CA GLU A 352 -53.38 -3.11 12.30
C GLU A 352 -53.27 -4.57 12.76
N GLY A 353 -52.06 -4.89 13.25
CA GLY A 353 -51.84 -5.57 14.55
C GLY A 353 -51.73 -7.09 14.56
N SER A 354 -50.51 -7.61 14.75
CA SER A 354 -50.15 -8.60 15.79
C SER A 354 -48.76 -9.20 15.52
N GLU A 355 -47.94 -9.19 16.56
CA GLU A 355 -46.69 -9.94 16.67
C GLU A 355 -46.95 -11.45 16.53
N HIS A 356 -46.19 -12.14 15.69
CA HIS A 356 -45.63 -13.45 16.04
C HIS A 356 -44.45 -13.83 15.13
N SER A 357 -43.36 -14.18 15.80
CA SER A 357 -42.14 -14.78 15.32
C SER A 357 -42.36 -16.12 14.63
N SER A 358 -41.69 -16.32 13.48
CA SER A 358 -41.23 -17.58 12.85
C SER A 358 -41.61 -17.64 11.37
N ASP A 359 -40.76 -17.06 10.51
CA ASP A 359 -40.50 -17.52 9.11
C ASP A 359 -39.68 -16.49 8.35
N LEU A 360 -38.43 -16.26 8.78
CA LEU A 360 -37.40 -15.74 7.88
C LEU A 360 -36.53 -16.92 7.42
N GLN A 361 -37.12 -17.77 6.58
CA GLN A 361 -36.32 -18.65 5.73
C GLN A 361 -35.38 -17.78 4.89
N SER A 362 -34.09 -18.09 5.01
CA SER A 362 -33.00 -17.46 4.28
C SER A 362 -33.29 -17.50 2.77
N LYS A 363 -33.63 -16.35 2.21
CA LYS A 363 -33.57 -16.14 0.75
C LYS A 363 -32.13 -16.48 0.33
N LYS A 364 -31.94 -17.64 -0.30
CA LYS A 364 -30.73 -17.95 -1.09
C LYS A 364 -30.61 -16.85 -2.14
N HIS A 365 -29.80 -15.84 -1.87
CA HIS A 365 -29.38 -14.83 -2.83
C HIS A 365 -28.43 -15.50 -3.83
N THR A 366 -28.97 -16.29 -4.76
CA THR A 366 -28.24 -16.69 -5.96
C THR A 366 -28.10 -15.45 -6.83
N PHE A 367 -26.94 -14.78 -6.74
CA PHE A 367 -26.52 -13.83 -7.77
C PHE A 367 -26.57 -14.58 -9.11
N LYS A 368 -27.36 -14.05 -10.05
CA LYS A 368 -27.39 -14.62 -11.41
C LYS A 368 -25.99 -14.41 -12.01
N PRO A 369 -25.39 -15.45 -12.65
CA PRO A 369 -24.10 -15.30 -13.32
C PRO A 369 -24.16 -14.12 -14.28
N ASN A 370 -23.05 -13.41 -14.42
CA ASN A 370 -22.97 -12.22 -15.24
C ASN A 370 -23.48 -12.51 -16.64
N VAL A 371 -24.55 -11.81 -17.01
CA VAL A 371 -24.88 -11.64 -18.41
C VAL A 371 -23.77 -10.74 -18.94
N LEU A 372 -22.87 -11.29 -19.77
CA LEU A 372 -21.82 -10.57 -20.49
C LEU A 372 -22.46 -9.57 -21.47
N LEU A 373 -23.07 -8.52 -20.95
CA LEU A 373 -23.43 -7.33 -21.72
C LEU A 373 -22.15 -6.50 -21.80
N CYS A 374 -21.27 -6.87 -22.72
CA CYS A 374 -20.00 -6.18 -23.00
C CYS A 374 -20.25 -4.82 -23.68
N GLU A 375 -21.17 -4.03 -23.15
CA GLU A 375 -21.45 -2.68 -23.61
C GLU A 375 -20.46 -1.71 -22.97
N PRO A 376 -19.69 -0.96 -23.77
CA PRO A 376 -18.82 0.09 -23.26
C PRO A 376 -19.61 1.14 -22.46
N TYR A 377 -19.05 1.56 -21.33
CA TYR A 377 -19.63 2.64 -20.54
C TYR A 377 -19.59 3.96 -21.32
N SER A 378 -20.58 4.83 -21.07
CA SER A 378 -20.63 6.13 -21.71
C SER A 378 -19.45 7.02 -21.24
N PRO A 379 -18.84 7.82 -22.13
CA PRO A 379 -17.77 8.75 -21.77
C PRO A 379 -18.34 10.00 -21.08
N SER A 380 -18.92 9.82 -19.89
CA SER A 380 -19.55 10.88 -19.09
C SER A 380 -19.40 10.58 -17.60
N ILE A 381 -19.59 11.59 -16.75
CA ILE A 381 -19.60 11.44 -15.28
C ILE A 381 -20.61 10.37 -14.85
N VAL A 382 -21.79 10.35 -15.50
CA VAL A 382 -22.83 9.35 -15.24
C VAL A 382 -22.37 7.95 -15.64
N GLY A 383 -21.68 7.81 -16.77
CA GLY A 383 -21.09 6.56 -17.23
C GLY A 383 -19.98 6.04 -16.31
N LEU A 384 -19.08 6.91 -15.86
CA LEU A 384 -18.03 6.58 -14.89
C LEU A 384 -18.61 6.23 -13.52
N SER A 385 -19.65 6.94 -13.07
CA SER A 385 -20.37 6.63 -11.83
C SER A 385 -21.05 5.25 -11.89
N LYS A 386 -21.66 4.92 -13.04
CA LYS A 386 -22.19 3.57 -13.29
C LYS A 386 -21.07 2.53 -13.27
N ALA A 387 -19.97 2.76 -13.98
CA ALA A 387 -18.83 1.86 -14.00
C ALA A 387 -18.24 1.63 -12.60
N ARG A 388 -18.16 2.67 -11.76
CA ARG A 388 -17.69 2.55 -10.37
C ARG A 388 -18.62 1.69 -9.53
N ARG A 389 -19.94 1.84 -9.70
CA ARG A 389 -20.95 1.01 -9.04
C ARG A 389 -20.84 -0.45 -9.47
N ASP A 390 -20.75 -0.70 -10.77
CA ASP A 390 -20.67 -2.04 -11.34
C ASP A 390 -19.35 -2.73 -10.94
N CYS A 391 -18.22 -1.99 -10.93
CA CYS A 391 -16.94 -2.45 -10.39
C CYS A 391 -17.06 -2.89 -8.92
N ARG A 392 -17.78 -2.12 -8.08
CA ARG A 392 -18.06 -2.52 -6.70
C ARG A 392 -18.91 -3.79 -6.63
N LEU A 393 -19.91 -3.93 -7.50
CA LEU A 393 -20.75 -5.13 -7.56
C LEU A 393 -19.93 -6.37 -7.93
N GLU A 394 -18.96 -6.25 -8.85
CA GLU A 394 -18.04 -7.35 -9.17
C GLU A 394 -17.17 -7.75 -7.98
N MET A 395 -16.63 -6.79 -7.23
CA MET A 395 -15.92 -7.08 -5.96
C MET A 395 -16.83 -7.79 -4.96
N THR A 396 -18.09 -7.34 -4.81
CA THR A 396 -19.07 -8.00 -3.94
C THR A 396 -19.35 -9.44 -4.36
N LYS A 397 -19.44 -9.73 -5.66
CA LYS A 397 -19.60 -11.12 -6.16
C LYS A 397 -18.42 -12.00 -5.78
N ILE A 398 -17.19 -11.48 -5.86
CA ILE A 398 -16.00 -12.22 -5.42
C ILE A 398 -16.08 -12.53 -3.92
N VAL A 399 -16.46 -11.57 -3.08
CA VAL A 399 -16.64 -11.80 -1.63
C VAL A 399 -17.70 -12.88 -1.37
N HIS A 400 -18.84 -12.82 -2.07
CA HIS A 400 -19.88 -13.85 -1.96
C HIS A 400 -19.40 -15.23 -2.41
N GLU A 401 -18.55 -15.30 -3.44
CA GLU A 401 -17.98 -16.55 -3.89
C GLU A 401 -17.04 -17.16 -2.84
N VAL A 402 -16.25 -16.33 -2.17
CA VAL A 402 -15.43 -16.76 -1.02
C VAL A 402 -16.31 -17.27 0.12
N ASP A 403 -17.45 -16.62 0.40
CA ASP A 403 -18.40 -17.12 1.40
C ASP A 403 -19.03 -18.46 1.00
N ALA A 404 -19.30 -18.66 -0.30
CA ALA A 404 -19.78 -19.93 -0.80
C ALA A 404 -18.73 -21.04 -0.61
N VAL A 405 -17.48 -20.80 -1.00
CA VAL A 405 -16.36 -21.73 -0.78
C VAL A 405 -16.14 -21.99 0.72
N THR A 406 -16.31 -20.96 1.57
CA THR A 406 -16.24 -21.12 3.03
C THR A 406 -17.29 -22.11 3.52
N ALA A 407 -18.52 -22.04 3.01
CA ALA A 407 -19.60 -22.94 3.42
C ALA A 407 -19.47 -24.35 2.81
N ASP A 408 -18.94 -24.46 1.60
CA ASP A 408 -18.77 -25.70 0.86
C ASP A 408 -17.49 -25.64 0.00
N PRO A 409 -16.37 -26.25 0.45
CA PRO A 409 -15.11 -26.23 -0.28
C PRO A 409 -15.16 -26.95 -1.62
N SER A 410 -16.11 -27.86 -1.83
CA SER A 410 -16.24 -28.61 -3.09
C SER A 410 -16.55 -27.70 -4.28
N ILE A 411 -17.07 -26.50 -4.01
CA ILE A 411 -17.28 -25.43 -4.96
C ILE A 411 -16.01 -25.08 -5.74
N ALA A 412 -14.86 -25.06 -5.06
CA ALA A 412 -13.57 -24.72 -5.69
C ALA A 412 -13.13 -25.76 -6.75
N LEU A 413 -13.75 -26.95 -6.73
CA LEU A 413 -13.44 -28.06 -7.64
C LEU A 413 -14.43 -28.18 -8.81
N GLN A 414 -15.44 -27.31 -8.89
CA GLN A 414 -16.47 -27.38 -9.93
C GLN A 414 -15.96 -26.74 -11.24
N PRO A 415 -15.75 -27.53 -12.32
CA PRO A 415 -15.18 -27.00 -13.57
C PRO A 415 -16.14 -26.08 -14.32
N ASP A 416 -17.45 -26.29 -14.18
CA ASP A 416 -18.49 -25.56 -14.93
C ASP A 416 -18.87 -24.22 -14.29
N ARG A 417 -18.13 -23.80 -13.26
CA ARG A 417 -18.45 -22.63 -12.45
C ARG A 417 -17.92 -21.33 -13.09
N VAL A 418 -18.44 -21.02 -14.28
CA VAL A 418 -18.06 -19.87 -15.10
C VAL A 418 -18.99 -18.69 -14.87
N GLY A 419 -18.47 -17.45 -14.97
CA GLY A 419 -19.31 -16.24 -15.01
C GLY A 419 -19.84 -15.73 -13.67
N ILE A 420 -19.23 -16.14 -12.55
CA ILE A 420 -19.58 -15.62 -11.20
C ILE A 420 -19.34 -14.11 -11.11
N TYR A 421 -18.22 -13.65 -11.68
CA TYR A 421 -17.86 -12.25 -11.83
C TYR A 421 -17.21 -12.06 -13.22
N LEU A 422 -17.14 -10.82 -13.68
CA LEU A 422 -16.54 -10.48 -14.98
C LEU A 422 -15.02 -10.48 -14.82
N ALA A 423 -14.25 -10.96 -15.80
CA ALA A 423 -12.79 -10.87 -15.68
C ALA A 423 -12.35 -9.38 -15.58
N PRO A 424 -11.45 -8.99 -14.66
CA PRO A 424 -11.02 -7.61 -14.50
C PRO A 424 -10.44 -7.00 -15.78
N SER A 425 -9.72 -7.81 -16.58
CA SER A 425 -9.18 -7.43 -17.89
C SER A 425 -10.28 -7.09 -18.90
N ILE A 426 -11.38 -7.85 -18.92
CA ILE A 426 -12.56 -7.56 -19.73
C ILE A 426 -13.22 -6.27 -19.24
N PHE A 427 -13.43 -6.13 -17.92
CA PHE A 427 -14.03 -4.94 -17.34
C PHE A 427 -13.24 -3.66 -17.69
N ARG A 428 -11.90 -3.71 -17.65
CA ARG A 428 -11.03 -2.58 -18.06
C ARG A 428 -11.29 -2.14 -19.50
N GLN A 429 -11.55 -3.06 -20.42
CA GLN A 429 -11.82 -2.73 -21.83
C GLN A 429 -13.17 -2.01 -22.03
N LEU A 430 -14.11 -2.15 -21.09
CA LEU A 430 -15.40 -1.47 -21.15
C LEU A 430 -15.33 -0.02 -20.64
N LEU A 431 -14.27 0.34 -19.91
CA LEU A 431 -14.11 1.68 -19.35
C LEU A 431 -13.76 2.71 -20.41
N PRO A 432 -14.27 3.96 -20.29
CA PRO A 432 -13.89 5.04 -21.19
C PRO A 432 -12.38 5.26 -21.19
N VAL A 433 -11.82 5.52 -22.36
CA VAL A 433 -10.37 5.70 -22.54
C VAL A 433 -10.01 7.18 -22.65
N ASN A 434 -8.86 7.54 -22.10
CA ASN A 434 -8.21 8.82 -22.31
C ASN A 434 -7.32 8.75 -23.56
N LYS A 435 -7.78 9.28 -24.71
CA LYS A 435 -6.85 9.49 -25.82
C LYS A 435 -6.05 10.75 -25.53
N SER A 436 -4.74 10.62 -25.33
CA SER A 436 -3.84 11.70 -25.74
C SER A 436 -3.94 11.80 -27.27
N PRO A 437 -4.05 13.00 -27.86
CA PRO A 437 -4.10 13.11 -29.32
C PRO A 437 -2.84 12.47 -29.90
N GLN A 438 -3.02 11.53 -30.84
CA GLN A 438 -1.92 11.02 -31.63
C GLN A 438 -1.16 12.21 -32.21
N ARG A 439 0.18 12.17 -32.10
CA ARG A 439 1.09 13.13 -32.72
C ARG A 439 0.87 13.14 -34.24
N SER A 440 -0.06 13.95 -34.72
CA SER A 440 0.07 14.58 -36.02
C SER A 440 1.17 15.63 -35.89
N THR A 441 2.21 15.49 -36.70
CA THR A 441 3.31 16.45 -36.85
C THR A 441 2.75 17.85 -37.14
N GLY A 442 2.69 18.72 -36.13
CA GLY A 442 2.25 20.10 -36.30
C GLY A 442 2.18 20.87 -34.99
N LYS A 443 3.23 21.66 -34.73
CA LYS A 443 3.39 22.65 -33.65
C LYS A 443 3.22 22.14 -32.20
N VAL A 444 4.37 21.88 -31.59
CA VAL A 444 4.55 21.53 -30.17
C VAL A 444 4.22 22.73 -29.30
N THR A 445 3.08 22.71 -28.59
CA THR A 445 2.89 23.46 -27.34
C THR A 445 3.15 22.49 -26.18
N PRO A 446 4.05 22.79 -25.23
CA PRO A 446 4.51 21.80 -24.26
C PRO A 446 3.70 21.91 -22.96
N THR A 447 3.05 20.83 -22.54
CA THR A 447 2.44 20.70 -21.20
C THR A 447 3.36 19.87 -20.29
N LEU A 448 3.65 20.43 -19.11
CA LEU A 448 4.51 19.88 -18.06
C LEU A 448 3.81 18.77 -17.24
N PRO A 449 4.57 17.91 -16.54
CA PRO A 449 4.06 16.88 -15.62
C PRO A 449 3.55 17.48 -14.29
N SER A 450 2.43 16.95 -13.80
CA SER A 450 1.68 17.40 -12.62
C SER A 450 2.16 16.72 -11.33
N ILE A 451 2.93 17.45 -10.50
CA ILE A 451 3.22 17.11 -9.10
C ILE A 451 2.92 18.36 -8.24
N TYR A 452 1.66 18.76 -8.04
CA TYR A 452 1.31 19.83 -7.08
C TYR A 452 -0.08 19.64 -6.42
N PRO A 453 -0.20 19.81 -5.08
CA PRO A 453 -1.46 19.74 -4.30
C PRO A 453 -2.48 20.85 -4.57
N GLU A 454 -3.66 20.71 -3.94
CA GLU A 454 -4.89 21.53 -4.05
C GLU A 454 -4.73 22.97 -3.56
N PHE A 455 -4.40 23.89 -4.46
CA PHE A 455 -4.61 25.32 -4.24
C PHE A 455 -5.07 25.95 -5.56
N ASP A 456 -6.26 26.55 -5.60
CA ASP A 456 -6.78 27.17 -6.83
C ASP A 456 -5.89 28.33 -7.30
N GLU A 457 -5.32 29.11 -6.37
CA GLU A 457 -4.36 30.20 -6.64
C GLU A 457 -2.97 29.70 -7.09
N LEU A 458 -2.42 28.61 -6.52
CA LEU A 458 -1.18 27.99 -7.04
C LEU A 458 -1.42 27.42 -8.43
N ARG A 459 -2.54 26.74 -8.67
CA ARG A 459 -2.92 26.24 -9.99
C ARG A 459 -3.12 27.39 -10.98
N ALA A 460 -3.77 28.48 -10.57
CA ALA A 460 -3.94 29.67 -11.37
C ALA A 460 -2.58 30.31 -11.71
N SER A 461 -1.68 30.49 -10.73
CA SER A 461 -0.35 31.03 -10.93
C SER A 461 0.52 30.13 -11.83
N ILE A 462 0.53 28.81 -11.60
CA ILE A 462 1.22 27.83 -12.46
C ILE A 462 0.66 27.88 -13.89
N SER A 463 -0.66 27.94 -14.04
CA SER A 463 -1.30 28.00 -15.37
C SER A 463 -0.96 29.30 -16.10
N LYS A 464 -0.95 30.44 -15.38
CA LYS A 464 -0.59 31.76 -15.89
C LYS A 464 0.85 31.82 -16.39
N HIS A 465 1.76 31.09 -15.73
CA HIS A 465 3.19 31.08 -16.06
C HIS A 465 3.66 29.79 -16.76
N ALA A 466 2.74 28.95 -17.25
CA ALA A 466 3.06 27.66 -17.88
C ALA A 466 4.01 27.78 -19.08
N SER A 467 3.98 28.89 -19.83
CA SER A 467 4.88 29.16 -20.95
C SER A 467 6.35 29.32 -20.55
N ARG A 468 6.63 29.63 -19.27
CA ARG A 468 7.97 29.88 -18.72
C ARG A 468 8.68 28.63 -18.19
N TYR A 469 8.08 27.46 -18.37
CA TYR A 469 8.58 26.19 -17.82
C TYR A 469 9.99 25.76 -18.27
N LYS A 470 10.47 26.29 -19.40
CA LYS A 470 11.84 26.04 -19.89
C LYS A 470 12.89 26.77 -19.06
N GLN A 471 12.48 27.85 -18.39
CA GLN A 471 13.33 28.78 -17.66
C GLN A 471 13.13 28.68 -16.16
N PHE A 472 11.93 28.33 -15.68
CA PHE A 472 11.62 28.18 -14.26
C PHE A 472 10.96 26.85 -13.93
N ARG A 473 11.18 26.36 -12.70
CA ARG A 473 10.56 25.19 -12.11
C ARG A 473 10.25 25.48 -10.66
N LEU A 474 9.02 25.21 -10.26
CA LEU A 474 8.72 25.09 -8.83
C LEU A 474 9.26 23.74 -8.35
N SER A 475 9.64 23.66 -7.09
CA SER A 475 9.92 22.42 -6.38
C SER A 475 8.71 22.03 -5.53
N GLY A 476 8.73 20.90 -4.81
CA GLY A 476 7.63 20.66 -3.86
C GLY A 476 7.77 21.54 -2.62
N TYR A 477 6.76 21.58 -1.77
CA TYR A 477 6.79 22.39 -0.55
C TYR A 477 6.86 21.51 0.71
N LEU A 478 7.30 22.11 1.81
CA LEU A 478 7.16 21.59 3.17
C LEU A 478 6.06 22.38 3.89
N GLY A 479 5.16 21.71 4.61
CA GLY A 479 4.03 22.31 5.32
C GLY A 479 2.77 21.42 5.28
N ASP A 480 1.70 21.84 5.98
CA ASP A 480 0.41 21.13 6.01
C ASP A 480 -0.19 20.96 4.59
N ASP A 481 -1.01 19.93 4.36
CA ASP A 481 -1.64 19.69 3.05
C ASP A 481 -2.72 20.74 2.69
N LEU A 482 -3.33 21.35 3.70
CA LEU A 482 -4.34 22.40 3.54
C LEU A 482 -3.91 23.69 4.24
N PRO A 483 -4.02 24.86 3.57
CA PRO A 483 -3.73 26.14 4.21
C PRO A 483 -4.77 26.42 5.30
N LYS A 484 -4.34 27.06 6.38
CA LYS A 484 -5.29 27.48 7.43
C LYS A 484 -6.25 28.55 6.90
N PRO A 485 -7.50 28.62 7.40
CA PRO A 485 -8.43 29.68 7.05
C PRO A 485 -7.81 31.07 7.29
N GLY A 486 -7.78 31.92 6.26
CA GLY A 486 -7.17 33.25 6.31
C GLY A 486 -5.68 33.31 5.98
N SER A 487 -5.07 32.20 5.58
CA SER A 487 -3.71 32.21 5.03
C SER A 487 -3.64 32.91 3.68
N VAL A 488 -2.54 33.63 3.46
CA VAL A 488 -2.24 34.37 2.23
C VAL A 488 -1.22 33.57 1.43
N PHE A 489 -1.53 33.32 0.15
CA PHE A 489 -0.63 32.69 -0.79
C PHE A 489 0.38 33.69 -1.37
N PHE A 490 1.61 33.24 -1.59
CA PHE A 490 2.63 34.00 -2.30
C PHE A 490 3.36 33.11 -3.32
N ASN A 491 3.75 33.69 -4.44
CA ASN A 491 4.59 33.03 -5.43
C ASN A 491 5.53 34.03 -6.10
N SER A 492 6.83 33.89 -5.86
CA SER A 492 7.83 34.76 -6.48
C SER A 492 7.81 34.66 -8.02
N LEU A 493 7.36 33.53 -8.59
CA LEU A 493 7.29 33.34 -10.04
C LEU A 493 6.36 34.34 -10.75
N ASP A 494 5.39 34.92 -10.03
CA ASP A 494 4.45 35.89 -10.59
C ASP A 494 5.13 37.21 -11.01
N ILE A 495 6.31 37.49 -10.44
CA ILE A 495 7.02 38.78 -10.56
C ILE A 495 8.43 38.58 -11.15
N LEU A 496 9.08 37.44 -10.90
CA LEU A 496 10.45 37.16 -11.31
C LEU A 496 10.67 37.32 -12.82
N GLU A 497 11.77 37.96 -13.22
CA GLU A 497 12.27 37.98 -14.60
C GLU A 497 13.49 37.05 -14.75
N ASP A 498 13.81 36.65 -15.98
CA ASP A 498 14.83 35.62 -16.27
C ASP A 498 16.25 36.03 -15.80
N THR A 499 16.52 37.33 -15.75
CA THR A 499 17.80 37.93 -15.38
C THR A 499 17.99 38.11 -13.87
N TRP A 500 16.95 37.95 -13.07
CA TRP A 500 16.99 38.25 -11.63
C TRP A 500 17.64 37.13 -10.84
N MET A 501 18.82 37.42 -10.30
CA MET A 501 19.55 36.49 -9.45
C MET A 501 19.50 36.98 -8.00
N PRO A 502 19.20 36.12 -7.02
CA PRO A 502 19.33 36.49 -5.62
C PRO A 502 20.73 37.03 -5.34
N LYS A 503 20.79 38.16 -4.65
CA LYS A 503 22.00 38.82 -4.14
C LYS A 503 22.09 38.65 -2.62
N SER A 504 20.95 38.73 -1.94
CA SER A 504 20.87 38.38 -0.53
C SER A 504 19.51 37.81 -0.19
N ILE A 505 19.48 36.95 0.83
CA ILE A 505 18.26 36.38 1.39
C ILE A 505 18.23 36.74 2.87
N THR A 506 17.19 37.46 3.26
CA THR A 506 16.92 37.91 4.62
C THR A 506 15.72 37.16 5.16
N ILE A 507 15.83 36.63 6.37
CA ILE A 507 14.73 35.95 7.05
C ILE A 507 14.35 36.72 8.31
N TYR A 508 13.05 36.83 8.53
CA TYR A 508 12.43 37.38 9.74
C TYR A 508 11.86 36.22 10.54
N SER A 509 12.40 35.97 11.72
CA SER A 509 11.98 34.89 12.62
C SER A 509 11.90 35.38 14.05
N ASP A 510 11.02 34.77 14.85
CA ASP A 510 11.07 34.92 16.32
C ASP A 510 11.91 33.79 16.94
N ASP A 511 11.72 33.52 18.23
CA ASP A 511 12.41 32.42 18.93
C ASP A 511 12.03 31.03 18.41
N TYR A 512 10.97 30.86 17.61
CA TYR A 512 10.39 29.55 17.28
C TYR A 512 9.94 29.38 15.83
N HIS A 513 9.62 30.45 15.10
CA HIS A 513 8.95 30.38 13.80
C HIS A 513 9.51 31.40 12.82
N LEU A 514 9.43 31.04 11.54
CA LEU A 514 9.76 31.90 10.42
C LEU A 514 8.53 32.72 9.99
N PHE A 515 8.64 34.04 10.01
CA PHE A 515 7.57 34.98 9.66
C PHE A 515 7.64 35.45 8.21
N GLY A 516 8.84 35.66 7.69
CA GLY A 516 9.02 36.19 6.35
C GLY A 516 10.39 35.88 5.76
N ILE A 517 10.44 35.80 4.44
CA ILE A 517 11.66 35.65 3.65
C ILE A 517 11.68 36.78 2.63
N LYS A 518 12.66 37.67 2.76
CA LYS A 518 12.95 38.73 1.81
C LYS A 518 14.13 38.35 0.93
N THR A 519 13.94 38.38 -0.39
CA THR A 519 15.01 38.18 -1.37
C THR A 519 15.30 39.49 -2.06
N ILE A 520 16.56 39.94 -2.00
CA ILE A 520 17.06 41.10 -2.75
C ILE A 520 17.81 40.58 -3.97
N TYR A 521 17.51 41.13 -5.15
CA TYR A 521 18.05 40.69 -6.42
C TYR A 521 19.24 41.57 -6.88
N ASN A 522 19.98 41.06 -7.86
CA ASN A 522 21.12 41.72 -8.49
C ASN A 522 20.82 43.12 -9.06
N ASP A 523 19.58 43.40 -9.46
CA ASP A 523 19.13 44.69 -9.97
C ASP A 523 18.64 45.66 -8.87
N GLY A 524 18.69 45.23 -7.60
CA GLY A 524 18.27 46.01 -6.44
C GLY A 524 16.79 45.90 -6.09
N ARG A 525 15.99 45.15 -6.84
CA ARG A 525 14.60 44.87 -6.46
C ARG A 525 14.52 43.89 -5.30
N GLU A 526 13.40 43.92 -4.59
CA GLU A 526 13.16 43.08 -3.43
C GLU A 526 11.79 42.42 -3.49
N ILE A 527 11.70 41.18 -3.02
CA ILE A 527 10.44 40.44 -2.82
C ILE A 527 10.41 39.96 -1.37
N LEU A 528 9.41 40.41 -0.62
CA LEU A 528 9.11 39.90 0.73
C LEU A 528 7.96 38.89 0.63
N ASN A 529 8.22 37.66 1.03
CA ASN A 529 7.25 36.59 1.16
C ASN A 529 6.96 36.37 2.65
N GLY A 530 5.76 36.69 3.12
CA GLY A 530 5.40 36.67 4.55
C GLY A 530 5.33 38.07 5.17
N ASP A 531 5.73 38.19 6.44
CA ASP A 531 5.67 39.42 7.24
C ASP A 531 7.03 39.69 7.90
N ASP A 532 7.42 40.96 8.03
CA ASP A 532 8.64 41.36 8.71
C ASP A 532 8.44 41.64 10.20
N LYS A 533 7.19 41.95 10.63
CA LYS A 533 6.77 42.22 12.02
C LYS A 533 7.68 43.15 12.84
N GLY A 534 8.58 43.92 12.21
CA GLY A 534 9.66 44.61 12.92
C GLY A 534 10.63 43.68 13.68
N LEU A 535 10.71 42.39 13.31
CA LEU A 535 11.64 41.42 13.88
C LEU A 535 13.08 41.68 13.41
N GLN A 536 14.06 41.24 14.22
CA GLN A 536 15.47 41.37 13.86
C GLN A 536 15.81 40.43 12.68
N PRO A 537 16.29 40.97 11.54
CA PRO A 537 16.54 40.17 10.36
C PRO A 537 17.86 39.39 10.45
N THR A 538 17.86 38.14 9.99
CA THR A 538 19.09 37.40 9.68
C THR A 538 19.31 37.41 8.18
N THR A 539 20.43 37.96 7.71
CA THR A 539 20.71 38.12 6.27
C THR A 539 21.91 37.29 5.84
N VAL A 540 21.74 36.57 4.74
CA VAL A 540 22.80 35.89 4.00
C VAL A 540 23.07 36.63 2.70
N ASP A 541 24.26 37.23 2.61
CA ASP A 541 24.75 37.85 1.38
C ASP A 541 25.46 36.83 0.49
N LEU A 542 25.11 36.81 -0.79
CA LEU A 542 25.74 35.96 -1.80
C LEU A 542 26.85 36.72 -2.49
N VAL A 543 28.01 36.08 -2.67
CA VAL A 543 29.11 36.70 -3.42
C VAL A 543 28.83 36.70 -4.92
N ALA A 544 29.53 37.53 -5.68
CA ALA A 544 29.32 37.62 -7.12
C ALA A 544 29.48 36.26 -7.80
N HIS A 545 28.48 35.87 -8.59
CA HIS A 545 28.39 34.57 -9.29
C HIS A 545 28.23 33.32 -8.40
N GLU A 546 28.00 33.49 -7.09
CA GLU A 546 27.63 32.39 -6.20
C GLU A 546 26.27 31.82 -6.60
N LYS A 547 26.21 30.50 -6.75
CA LYS A 547 24.99 29.77 -7.13
C LYS A 547 24.46 29.01 -5.93
N ILE A 548 23.20 29.22 -5.60
CA ILE A 548 22.49 28.39 -4.64
C ILE A 548 22.03 27.14 -5.37
N ASP A 549 22.58 25.99 -5.01
CA ASP A 549 22.30 24.71 -5.63
C ASP A 549 21.65 23.69 -4.66
N GLY A 550 21.46 24.07 -3.41
CA GLY A 550 20.66 23.32 -2.45
C GLY A 550 19.95 24.22 -1.45
N VAL A 551 18.75 23.83 -1.04
CA VAL A 551 18.05 24.43 0.09
C VAL A 551 17.40 23.33 0.90
N LYS A 552 17.64 23.33 2.21
CA LYS A 552 16.94 22.49 3.18
C LYS A 552 15.96 23.34 3.97
N ILE A 553 14.71 22.92 4.04
CA ILE A 553 13.65 23.56 4.82
C ILE A 553 13.30 22.60 5.97
N GLU A 554 13.12 23.12 7.18
CA GLU A 554 12.62 22.33 8.31
C GLU A 554 11.43 22.98 8.99
N SER A 555 10.59 22.13 9.58
CA SER A 555 9.48 22.51 10.45
C SER A 555 9.44 21.58 11.63
N HIS A 556 9.33 22.14 12.83
CA HIS A 556 9.21 21.39 14.07
C HIS A 556 7.78 21.45 14.62
N SER A 557 7.36 20.38 15.30
CA SER A 557 6.06 20.29 15.98
C SER A 557 6.20 19.72 17.41
N SER A 558 5.28 20.13 18.30
CA SER A 558 5.20 19.64 19.69
C SER A 558 4.39 18.33 19.79
N LEU A 559 4.52 17.55 20.88
CA LEU A 559 3.83 16.25 20.99
C LEU A 559 2.29 16.38 20.98
N GLY A 560 1.62 15.77 20.01
CA GLY A 560 0.16 15.56 19.97
C GLY A 560 -0.38 15.35 18.54
N MET A 561 -1.44 14.56 18.37
CA MET A 561 -2.08 14.24 17.07
C MET A 561 -2.67 15.44 16.29
N ASN A 562 -2.48 16.67 16.78
CA ASN A 562 -2.99 17.93 16.21
C ASN A 562 -1.98 19.09 16.42
N SER A 563 -0.69 18.80 16.63
CA SER A 563 0.28 19.88 16.86
C SER A 563 0.59 20.63 15.57
N ILE A 564 0.67 21.95 15.71
CA ILE A 564 0.81 22.87 14.60
C ILE A 564 2.29 22.90 14.19
N ALA A 565 2.60 22.48 12.96
CA ALA A 565 3.93 22.64 12.37
C ALA A 565 4.03 24.00 11.65
N TYR A 566 5.08 24.76 11.96
CA TYR A 566 5.45 25.97 11.21
C TYR A 566 6.85 25.78 10.65
N ILE A 567 7.14 26.43 9.52
CA ILE A 567 8.52 26.50 9.03
C ILE A 567 9.33 27.29 10.04
N ASP A 568 10.48 26.74 10.45
CA ASP A 568 11.37 27.40 11.39
C ASP A 568 12.78 27.55 10.82
N SER A 569 13.29 26.60 10.05
CA SER A 569 14.64 26.68 9.51
C SER A 569 14.69 26.68 7.99
N VAL A 570 15.64 27.45 7.45
CA VAL A 570 16.04 27.40 6.05
C VAL A 570 17.57 27.38 5.99
N THR A 571 18.13 26.29 5.47
CA THR A 571 19.56 26.15 5.19
C THR A 571 19.81 26.29 3.70
N ILE A 572 20.70 27.20 3.33
CA ILE A 572 21.09 27.45 1.95
C ILE A 572 22.47 26.83 1.72
N SER A 573 22.58 25.98 0.71
CA SER A 573 23.84 25.43 0.21
C SER A 573 24.17 26.10 -1.12
N SER A 574 25.37 26.69 -1.21
CA SER A 574 25.82 27.40 -2.41
C SER A 574 27.23 27.03 -2.83
N THR A 575 27.49 27.17 -4.14
CA THR A 575 28.78 26.92 -4.77
C THR A 575 29.29 28.17 -5.51
N VAL A 576 30.60 28.43 -5.42
CA VAL A 576 31.27 29.54 -6.11
C VAL A 576 32.03 28.98 -7.32
N PRO A 577 31.68 29.37 -8.56
CA PRO A 577 32.37 28.91 -9.76
C PRO A 577 33.86 29.32 -9.75
N GLY A 578 34.77 28.37 -9.99
CA GLY A 578 36.20 28.65 -10.19
C GLY A 578 37.12 28.44 -8.98
N GLN A 579 36.63 27.94 -7.85
CA GLN A 579 37.50 27.46 -6.77
C GLN A 579 37.85 25.96 -6.91
N PRO A 580 39.10 25.53 -6.61
CA PRO A 580 39.50 24.14 -6.71
C PRO A 580 38.94 23.31 -5.54
N GLY A 581 37.95 22.47 -5.83
CA GLY A 581 37.26 21.58 -4.88
C GLY A 581 35.79 21.95 -4.67
N PRO A 582 34.94 21.05 -4.16
CA PRO A 582 33.55 21.37 -3.82
C PRO A 582 33.54 22.19 -2.53
N THR A 583 33.87 23.48 -2.61
CA THR A 583 33.63 24.39 -1.48
C THR A 583 32.13 24.67 -1.44
N ILE A 584 31.39 23.81 -0.73
CA ILE A 584 29.96 24.01 -0.46
C ILE A 584 29.87 24.97 0.73
N ASN A 585 29.33 26.16 0.49
CA ASN A 585 28.99 27.10 1.55
C ASN A 585 27.61 26.73 2.09
N GLU A 586 27.55 26.04 3.23
CA GLU A 586 26.28 25.83 3.94
C GLU A 586 26.04 26.96 4.93
N ARG A 587 24.92 27.66 4.77
CA ARG A 587 24.48 28.74 5.66
C ARG A 587 23.09 28.40 6.16
N THR A 588 23.04 27.89 7.39
CA THR A 588 21.81 27.61 8.11
C THR A 588 21.29 28.88 8.77
N ILE A 589 20.04 29.22 8.49
CA ILE A 589 19.31 30.29 9.16
C ILE A 589 18.23 29.63 10.01
N THR A 590 18.45 29.59 11.32
CA THR A 590 17.52 29.02 12.31
C THR A 590 17.12 30.10 13.34
N PRO A 591 15.91 30.01 13.92
CA PRO A 591 15.55 30.79 15.09
C PRO A 591 16.46 30.47 16.28
N SER A 592 16.45 31.35 17.26
CA SER A 592 17.31 31.29 18.46
C SER A 592 17.04 30.05 19.33
N LYS A 593 15.85 29.44 19.22
CA LYS A 593 15.46 28.20 19.91
C LYS A 593 14.76 27.25 18.93
N GLN A 594 14.97 25.95 19.12
CA GLN A 594 14.26 24.92 18.37
C GLN A 594 12.99 24.49 19.13
N SER A 595 11.83 24.50 18.46
CA SER A 595 10.53 24.20 19.05
C SER A 595 10.09 22.76 18.76
N GLY A 596 10.57 21.76 19.52
CA GLY A 596 9.93 20.44 19.53
C GLY A 596 10.83 19.23 19.28
N SER A 597 10.20 18.04 19.28
CA SER A 597 10.87 16.73 19.24
C SER A 597 10.77 16.03 17.88
N TYR A 598 9.90 16.49 16.99
CA TYR A 598 9.70 15.93 15.65
C TYR A 598 10.11 16.96 14.60
N VAL A 599 11.00 16.54 13.70
CA VAL A 599 11.51 17.38 12.61
C VAL A 599 10.96 16.83 11.30
N HIS A 600 10.15 17.62 10.60
CA HIS A 600 9.92 17.39 9.18
C HIS A 600 10.95 18.23 8.43
N SER A 601 11.74 17.59 7.58
CA SER A 601 12.74 18.28 6.76
C SER A 601 12.58 17.90 5.31
N ARG A 602 12.85 18.86 4.42
CA ARG A 602 12.88 18.67 2.99
C ARG A 602 14.16 19.27 2.46
N ASP A 603 15.04 18.42 1.95
CA ASP A 603 16.26 18.81 1.25
C ASP A 603 15.98 18.80 -0.26
N GLU A 604 16.17 19.95 -0.91
CA GLU A 604 15.99 20.09 -2.34
C GLU A 604 17.24 20.63 -3.00
N LYS A 605 17.74 19.84 -3.95
CA LYS A 605 18.86 20.23 -4.82
C LYS A 605 18.36 20.81 -6.14
N SER A 606 19.24 21.60 -6.74
CA SER A 606 19.05 22.18 -8.06
C SER A 606 18.59 21.12 -9.08
N PRO A 607 17.51 21.38 -9.87
CA PRO A 607 16.91 20.38 -10.74
C PRO A 607 17.82 19.81 -11.83
N ALA A 608 18.84 20.55 -12.24
CA ALA A 608 19.86 20.13 -13.20
C ALA A 608 21.05 21.11 -13.19
N GLU A 609 22.13 20.75 -13.87
CA GLU A 609 23.27 21.65 -14.05
C GLU A 609 22.84 22.97 -14.72
N GLY A 610 23.32 24.09 -14.17
CA GLY A 610 22.96 25.43 -14.64
C GLY A 610 21.65 25.98 -14.07
N TRP A 611 20.97 25.30 -13.15
CA TRP A 611 19.82 25.84 -12.40
C TRP A 611 20.27 26.45 -11.08
N ASN A 612 19.62 27.55 -10.69
CA ASN A 612 19.89 28.30 -9.46
C ASN A 612 18.56 28.63 -8.75
N LEU A 613 18.58 28.77 -7.44
CA LEU A 613 17.43 29.30 -6.70
C LEU A 613 17.10 30.72 -7.20
N ARG A 614 15.82 30.99 -7.44
CA ARG A 614 15.31 32.29 -7.89
C ARG A 614 14.36 32.93 -6.91
N GLY A 615 13.69 32.15 -6.06
CA GLY A 615 12.78 32.69 -5.07
C GLY A 615 11.99 31.59 -4.38
N PHE A 616 10.89 31.98 -3.76
CA PHE A 616 10.08 31.10 -2.92
C PHE A 616 8.60 31.21 -3.29
N TYR A 617 7.85 30.16 -2.96
CA TYR A 617 6.40 30.15 -3.05
C TYR A 617 5.82 29.42 -1.84
N GLY A 618 4.57 29.65 -1.51
CA GLY A 618 3.94 29.01 -0.36
C GLY A 618 2.80 29.81 0.22
N SER A 619 2.54 29.62 1.51
CA SER A 619 1.49 30.33 2.23
C SER A 619 1.92 30.70 3.64
N TYR A 620 1.39 31.82 4.13
CA TYR A 620 1.62 32.28 5.49
C TYR A 620 0.30 32.76 6.11
N SER A 621 0.19 32.65 7.43
CA SER A 621 -0.89 33.31 8.16
C SER A 621 -0.38 34.63 8.73
N PRO A 622 -1.01 35.77 8.39
CA PRO A 622 -0.68 37.06 9.00
C PRO A 622 -0.68 36.93 10.53
N GLY A 623 0.39 37.35 11.18
CA GLY A 623 0.48 37.23 12.63
C GLY A 623 0.99 35.88 13.16
N ALA A 624 1.04 34.80 12.38
CA ALA A 624 1.41 33.45 12.85
C ALA A 624 2.63 32.82 12.16
N GLY A 625 2.99 33.27 10.95
CA GLY A 625 4.20 32.86 10.24
C GLY A 625 3.95 31.99 9.01
N ILE A 626 5.05 31.54 8.39
CA ILE A 626 5.02 30.73 7.16
C ILE A 626 4.61 29.29 7.50
N GLN A 627 3.61 28.80 6.79
CA GLN A 627 3.01 27.47 7.00
C GLN A 627 3.46 26.48 5.94
N GLN A 628 3.57 26.95 4.70
CA GLN A 628 4.02 26.17 3.57
C GLN A 628 5.12 26.94 2.88
N LEU A 629 6.23 26.26 2.55
CA LEU A 629 7.33 26.85 1.82
C LEU A 629 7.87 25.87 0.79
N GLY A 630 7.94 26.32 -0.46
CA GLY A 630 8.61 25.66 -1.56
C GLY A 630 9.49 26.65 -2.34
N LEU A 631 10.27 26.11 -3.27
CA LEU A 631 11.31 26.85 -3.97
C LEU A 631 10.93 27.12 -5.43
N VAL A 632 11.41 28.24 -5.95
CA VAL A 632 11.35 28.57 -7.38
C VAL A 632 12.77 28.48 -7.91
N TRP A 633 13.05 27.46 -8.71
CA TRP A 633 14.31 27.28 -9.43
C TRP A 633 14.24 27.93 -10.81
N GLY A 634 15.36 28.45 -11.30
CA GLY A 634 15.44 28.96 -12.65
C GLY A 634 16.80 28.75 -13.30
N LYS A 635 16.78 28.50 -14.60
CA LYS A 635 17.97 28.28 -15.41
C LYS A 635 18.80 29.56 -15.47
N SER A 636 20.09 29.47 -15.16
CA SER A 636 21.05 30.56 -15.37
C SER A 636 21.17 30.81 -16.87
N ALA A 637 21.07 32.07 -17.27
CA ALA A 637 21.24 32.50 -18.66
C ALA A 637 22.69 32.31 -19.12
#